data_AF-A0A933U9H7-F1
#
_entry.id   AF-A0A933U9H7-F1
#
_cell.length_a   1.000
_cell.length_b   1.000
_cell.length_c   1.000
_cell.angle_alpha   90.00
_cell.angle_beta   90.00
_cell.angle_gamma   90.00
#
_symmetry.space_group_name_H-M   'P 1'
#
loop_
_entity.id
_entity.type
_entity.pdbx_description
1 polymer ?
#
loop_
_entity_poly.entity_id
_entity_poly.type
_entity_poly.pdbx_seq_one_letter_code
_entity_poly.pdbx_strand_id
1 'polypeptide(L)'
;MLPLLLQLLLASSPLPTDPAPTSPTSALATFDLDAEIAKVEEQRALDPNDPKTLEALSALLGQKSDRDGELAYLMSALAAYDDLEFDDPKEKEKKLADVSARLTKLDAASAALKGSRDQYLKDLVWALDLYAKNKKTRNALDVAGNILAYRPGHKFARDSVNAILAKLDDDGRAEAERLLGRGELRRPRVFLQDWRRKHVAWKDAGKAQSKGYVVASNIGYDVLQLASRALEDLSLHYRRSYAADPAMQVGKTDVQLFRTRVDFAKAFPEAKENPGLKGLLMTQGGQDEGKKPQFTFKLLSYDPRDEGRPLSFLFETLAHEASHQYMRLSVGMNTAPHWLDEGMASFYEGAVLDADGSVHVGLPAWERLRVLMLMFNQDPDVLRATLEAPDDKFLTAEQYSVAWGLIYYLDQHQLEDGSRPYRPALKRAIEAVRSGTATTGMAVFQRAVLQPASKAFEAFEKEWIEAMRALDDVESEPEKALAHYMERAEACAKRGAAASAREDFERVLIYAPEHPGALLGLAGLAQVVSDKSKKLEDKDVTLMWARRAHRAASRLGDEAVTKTAAEMARKADPGGFDKIADGEKRYRKSVETEIAKHLGAARPKTALALARRWLDDVLEDDRSTKMVRELRDAGTLALERPYLPFDGKTLDGFSCEPGYFTVEEGEIACGIQRAADGGTDMASLFVESEVAPRFRLEGELRVDSPEAVMVFGVELPWLHTVKGLALRVRPGGGAKPFTGDFPPFNELGSGEIAPIDQVTDPMGFQTWRFVGTRRSEVGFTNGVWMKFALTRDPNDTLRLSLDGEEVSVRDLEDKDAPMRAGLVFYGGSARVRNLRVVELDRL
;
A
#
# COMPACT_ATOMS: atom_id res chain seq x y z
N MET A 1 66.81 -3.66 -39.24
CA MET A 1 66.94 -2.20 -39.44
C MET A 1 65.89 -1.79 -40.46
N LEU A 2 65.02 -0.87 -40.05
CA LEU A 2 64.10 -0.04 -40.86
C LEU A 2 64.80 0.62 -42.08
N PRO A 3 64.13 1.28 -43.07
CA PRO A 3 62.70 1.67 -43.12
C PRO A 3 61.97 1.71 -44.50
N LEU A 4 60.63 1.78 -44.40
CA LEU A 4 59.60 2.62 -45.06
C LEU A 4 59.57 2.98 -46.58
N LEU A 5 58.34 2.85 -47.10
CA LEU A 5 57.47 3.85 -47.79
C LEU A 5 57.16 3.72 -49.31
N LEU A 6 55.85 3.57 -49.56
CA LEU A 6 54.98 4.35 -50.48
C LEU A 6 54.73 3.91 -51.96
N GLN A 7 53.44 3.63 -52.20
CA GLN A 7 52.54 4.08 -53.31
C GLN A 7 52.53 3.47 -54.74
N LEU A 8 51.33 2.92 -55.04
CA LEU A 8 50.43 3.12 -56.21
C LEU A 8 50.70 2.48 -57.59
N LEU A 9 49.68 1.67 -58.00
CA LEU A 9 49.04 1.52 -59.35
C LEU A 9 49.93 0.98 -60.50
N LEU A 10 49.55 0.06 -61.38
CA LEU A 10 48.30 -0.55 -61.89
C LEU A 10 48.73 -1.81 -62.71
N ALA A 11 47.85 -2.81 -62.82
CA ALA A 11 47.47 -3.51 -64.07
C ALA A 11 47.19 -5.02 -63.90
N SER A 12 45.91 -5.36 -64.15
CA SER A 12 45.39 -6.56 -64.82
C SER A 12 45.71 -7.96 -64.26
N SER A 13 44.68 -8.58 -63.70
CA SER A 13 44.54 -10.05 -63.61
C SER A 13 43.07 -10.45 -63.85
N PRO A 14 42.82 -11.68 -64.33
CA PRO A 14 41.68 -12.00 -65.18
C PRO A 14 40.41 -12.36 -64.39
N LEU A 15 39.28 -12.26 -65.10
CA LEU A 15 37.91 -12.58 -64.67
C LEU A 15 37.80 -13.92 -63.91
N PRO A 16 37.08 -13.97 -62.77
CA PRO A 16 36.64 -15.23 -62.19
C PRO A 16 35.40 -15.74 -62.94
N THR A 17 35.44 -17.00 -63.34
CA THR A 17 34.28 -17.76 -63.85
C THR A 17 33.24 -17.94 -62.74
N ASP A 18 32.00 -17.55 -63.01
CA ASP A 18 30.85 -17.78 -62.12
C ASP A 18 30.70 -19.27 -61.77
N PRO A 19 30.56 -19.63 -60.48
CA PRO A 19 30.07 -20.95 -60.12
C PRO A 19 28.57 -21.05 -60.42
N ALA A 20 28.17 -22.19 -60.99
CA ALA A 20 26.79 -22.51 -61.34
C ALA A 20 25.83 -22.34 -60.14
N PRO A 21 24.57 -21.90 -60.38
CA PRO A 21 23.59 -21.70 -59.31
C PRO A 21 23.27 -23.04 -58.64
N THR A 22 23.70 -23.20 -57.40
CA THR A 22 23.19 -24.25 -56.51
C THR A 22 21.72 -23.98 -56.25
N SER A 23 20.90 -25.00 -56.50
CA SER A 23 19.47 -24.97 -56.22
C SER A 23 19.23 -24.63 -54.75
N PRO A 24 18.26 -23.76 -54.41
CA PRO A 24 17.95 -23.44 -53.03
C PRO A 24 17.35 -24.68 -52.37
N THR A 25 18.18 -25.42 -51.64
CA THR A 25 17.69 -26.34 -50.62
C THR A 25 16.87 -25.50 -49.66
N SER A 26 15.57 -25.77 -49.62
CA SER A 26 14.63 -25.26 -48.63
C SER A 26 15.20 -25.48 -47.23
N ALA A 27 15.92 -24.47 -46.71
CA ALA A 27 16.22 -24.35 -45.31
C ALA A 27 14.87 -24.11 -44.62
N LEU A 28 14.24 -25.20 -44.17
CA LEU A 28 13.20 -25.13 -43.16
C LEU A 28 13.81 -24.34 -42.01
N ALA A 29 13.37 -23.10 -41.82
CA ALA A 29 13.79 -22.26 -40.71
C ALA A 29 13.57 -23.07 -39.43
N THR A 30 14.67 -23.50 -38.81
CA THR A 30 14.63 -24.14 -37.50
C THR A 30 14.03 -23.12 -36.54
N PHE A 31 12.82 -23.41 -36.06
CA PHE A 31 12.13 -22.57 -35.09
C PHE A 31 13.01 -22.42 -33.84
N ASP A 32 13.55 -21.23 -33.64
CA ASP A 32 14.43 -20.93 -32.51
C ASP A 32 13.56 -20.74 -31.26
N LEU A 33 13.38 -21.84 -30.53
CA LEU A 33 12.59 -21.87 -29.29
C LEU A 33 13.13 -20.91 -28.24
N ASP A 34 14.45 -20.67 -28.20
CA ASP A 34 15.06 -19.80 -27.19
C ASP A 34 14.75 -18.33 -27.47
N ALA A 35 14.78 -17.93 -28.75
CA ALA A 35 14.36 -16.58 -29.16
C ALA A 35 12.87 -16.33 -28.86
N GLU A 36 12.00 -17.32 -29.10
CA GLU A 36 10.57 -17.18 -28.80
C GLU A 36 10.28 -17.18 -27.29
N ILE A 37 11.00 -17.99 -26.49
CA ILE A 37 10.90 -17.93 -25.01
C ILE A 37 11.30 -16.53 -24.51
N ALA A 38 12.43 -15.99 -24.98
CA ALA A 38 12.89 -14.67 -24.57
C ALA A 38 11.87 -13.56 -24.91
N LYS A 39 11.23 -13.65 -26.08
CA LYS A 39 10.17 -12.73 -26.50
C LYS A 39 8.92 -12.81 -25.62
N VAL A 40 8.52 -14.02 -25.22
CA VAL A 40 7.39 -14.22 -24.30
C VAL A 40 7.75 -13.74 -22.88
N GLU A 41 8.99 -13.92 -22.43
CA GLU A 41 9.46 -13.37 -21.16
C GLU A 41 9.50 -11.83 -21.16
N GLU A 42 9.84 -11.20 -22.28
CA GLU A 42 9.77 -9.74 -22.43
C GLU A 42 8.32 -9.23 -22.33
N GLN A 43 7.37 -9.90 -22.98
CA GLN A 43 5.93 -9.61 -22.84
C GLN A 43 5.47 -9.79 -21.41
N ARG A 44 5.94 -10.87 -20.75
CA ARG A 44 5.62 -11.17 -19.36
C ARG A 44 6.15 -10.10 -18.44
N ALA A 45 7.32 -9.54 -18.71
CA ALA A 45 7.87 -8.50 -17.86
C ALA A 45 6.98 -7.24 -17.85
N LEU A 46 6.22 -6.95 -18.90
CA LEU A 46 5.23 -5.85 -18.89
C LEU A 46 4.02 -6.17 -17.99
N ASP A 47 3.62 -7.44 -17.89
CA ASP A 47 2.57 -7.86 -16.98
C ASP A 47 2.90 -9.26 -16.42
N PRO A 48 3.63 -9.33 -15.27
CA PRO A 48 4.16 -10.59 -14.75
C PRO A 48 3.12 -11.67 -14.44
N ASN A 49 1.87 -11.25 -14.27
CA ASN A 49 0.73 -12.13 -14.05
C ASN A 49 -0.30 -12.08 -15.19
N ASP A 50 0.09 -11.71 -16.42
CA ASP A 50 -0.77 -11.88 -17.59
C ASP A 50 -0.94 -13.39 -17.88
N PRO A 51 -2.15 -13.94 -17.74
CA PRO A 51 -2.34 -15.38 -17.84
C PRO A 51 -2.11 -15.93 -19.25
N LYS A 52 -2.29 -15.11 -20.31
CA LYS A 52 -2.02 -15.52 -21.69
C LYS A 52 -0.53 -15.74 -21.93
N THR A 53 0.30 -14.81 -21.47
CA THR A 53 1.75 -14.90 -21.58
C THR A 53 2.29 -16.07 -20.76
N LEU A 54 1.76 -16.33 -19.56
CA LEU A 54 2.11 -17.50 -18.75
C LEU A 54 1.77 -18.83 -19.44
N GLU A 55 0.61 -18.95 -20.09
CA GLU A 55 0.24 -20.14 -20.88
C GLU A 55 1.18 -20.38 -22.08
N ALA A 56 1.55 -19.30 -22.77
CA ALA A 56 2.46 -19.33 -23.90
C ALA A 56 3.87 -19.79 -23.46
N LEU A 57 4.38 -19.22 -22.36
CA LEU A 57 5.66 -19.60 -21.77
C LEU A 57 5.66 -21.08 -21.36
N SER A 58 4.59 -21.54 -20.71
CA SER A 58 4.40 -22.95 -20.40
C SER A 58 4.48 -23.85 -21.65
N ALA A 59 3.80 -23.48 -22.73
CA ALA A 59 3.82 -24.27 -23.97
C ALA A 59 5.20 -24.33 -24.63
N LEU A 60 5.94 -23.24 -24.65
CA LEU A 60 7.30 -23.19 -25.21
C LEU A 60 8.29 -24.01 -24.36
N LEU A 61 8.20 -23.93 -23.03
CA LEU A 61 9.04 -24.73 -22.14
C LEU A 61 8.75 -26.23 -22.28
N GLY A 62 7.49 -26.61 -22.49
CA GLY A 62 7.12 -27.99 -22.83
C GLY A 62 7.76 -28.48 -24.12
N GLN A 63 7.84 -27.64 -25.15
CA GLN A 63 8.55 -27.94 -26.40
C GLN A 63 10.06 -28.07 -26.20
N LYS A 64 10.63 -27.29 -25.26
CA LYS A 64 12.04 -27.40 -24.82
C LYS A 64 12.29 -28.59 -23.88
N SER A 65 11.26 -29.38 -23.56
CA SER A 65 11.32 -30.47 -22.56
C SER A 65 11.67 -30.00 -21.14
N ASP A 66 11.51 -28.70 -20.82
CA ASP A 66 11.55 -28.20 -19.44
C ASP A 66 10.19 -28.47 -18.77
N ARG A 67 10.08 -29.69 -18.23
CA ARG A 67 8.83 -30.13 -17.58
C ARG A 67 8.52 -29.36 -16.30
N ASP A 68 9.53 -28.91 -15.58
CA ASP A 68 9.34 -28.15 -14.35
C ASP A 68 8.75 -26.77 -14.67
N GLY A 69 9.37 -26.05 -15.61
CA GLY A 69 8.89 -24.77 -16.10
C GLY A 69 7.50 -24.87 -16.75
N GLU A 70 7.25 -25.88 -17.59
CA GLU A 70 5.94 -26.07 -18.23
C GLU A 70 4.80 -26.17 -17.20
N LEU A 71 4.99 -26.97 -16.15
CA LEU A 71 3.99 -27.17 -15.10
C LEU A 71 3.82 -25.93 -14.23
N ALA A 72 4.93 -25.36 -13.76
CA ALA A 72 4.93 -24.19 -12.89
C ALA A 72 4.19 -23.01 -13.53
N TYR A 73 4.51 -22.66 -14.77
CA TYR A 73 3.86 -21.52 -15.45
C TYR A 73 2.42 -21.81 -15.86
N LEU A 74 2.04 -23.08 -16.12
CA LEU A 74 0.64 -23.41 -16.36
C LEU A 74 -0.21 -23.27 -15.09
N MET A 75 0.35 -23.63 -13.93
CA MET A 75 -0.30 -23.41 -12.63
C MET A 75 -0.44 -21.91 -12.32
N SER A 76 0.60 -21.11 -12.58
CA SER A 76 0.53 -19.65 -12.44
C SER A 76 -0.50 -19.03 -13.39
N ALA A 77 -0.59 -19.51 -14.63
CA ALA A 77 -1.61 -19.06 -15.57
C ALA A 77 -3.03 -19.37 -15.08
N LEU A 78 -3.25 -20.58 -14.53
CA LEU A 78 -4.52 -20.97 -13.94
C LEU A 78 -4.91 -20.03 -12.79
N ALA A 79 -3.96 -19.69 -11.91
CA ALA A 79 -4.16 -18.74 -10.82
C ALA A 79 -4.52 -17.35 -11.35
N ALA A 80 -3.70 -16.82 -12.28
CA ALA A 80 -3.91 -15.51 -12.87
C ALA A 80 -5.26 -15.38 -13.60
N TYR A 81 -5.75 -16.43 -14.30
CA TYR A 81 -7.11 -16.40 -14.87
C TYR A 81 -8.20 -16.39 -13.81
N ASP A 82 -7.98 -17.04 -12.67
CA ASP A 82 -8.96 -17.08 -11.58
C ASP A 82 -9.08 -15.72 -10.89
N ASP A 83 -7.99 -14.95 -10.84
CA ASP A 83 -7.96 -13.59 -10.28
C ASP A 83 -8.40 -12.52 -11.29
N LEU A 84 -8.30 -12.81 -12.59
CA LEU A 84 -8.66 -11.86 -13.65
C LEU A 84 -10.17 -11.63 -13.72
N GLU A 85 -10.59 -10.37 -13.84
CA GLU A 85 -11.98 -10.02 -14.14
C GLU A 85 -12.31 -10.26 -15.62
N PHE A 86 -13.41 -10.96 -15.91
CA PHE A 86 -13.93 -11.20 -17.26
C PHE A 86 -15.28 -10.52 -17.42
N ASP A 87 -15.53 -9.94 -18.60
CA ASP A 87 -16.84 -9.38 -18.94
C ASP A 87 -17.91 -10.47 -19.07
N ASP A 88 -17.53 -11.66 -19.58
CA ASP A 88 -18.40 -12.85 -19.64
C ASP A 88 -17.91 -13.95 -18.68
N PRO A 89 -18.67 -14.27 -17.59
CA PRO A 89 -18.36 -15.36 -16.68
C PRO A 89 -18.22 -16.73 -17.35
N LYS A 90 -18.95 -17.00 -18.46
CA LYS A 90 -18.87 -18.28 -19.18
C LYS A 90 -17.54 -18.44 -19.91
N GLU A 91 -17.00 -17.33 -20.41
CA GLU A 91 -15.68 -17.32 -21.04
C GLU A 91 -14.60 -17.67 -20.01
N LYS A 92 -14.68 -17.07 -18.81
CA LYS A 92 -13.80 -17.40 -17.69
C LYS A 92 -13.89 -18.89 -17.32
N GLU A 93 -15.10 -19.41 -17.12
CA GLU A 93 -15.31 -20.82 -16.77
C GLU A 93 -14.73 -21.77 -17.83
N LYS A 94 -14.97 -21.49 -19.11
CA LYS A 94 -14.41 -22.27 -20.22
C LYS A 94 -12.88 -22.23 -20.20
N LYS A 95 -12.29 -21.04 -20.03
CA LYS A 95 -10.84 -20.87 -20.03
C LYS A 95 -10.17 -21.60 -18.87
N LEU A 96 -10.73 -21.49 -17.67
CA LEU A 96 -10.26 -22.23 -16.48
C LEU A 96 -10.37 -23.76 -16.69
N ALA A 97 -11.44 -24.23 -17.35
CA ALA A 97 -11.61 -25.65 -17.67
C ALA A 97 -10.54 -26.15 -18.67
N ASP A 98 -10.26 -25.38 -19.73
CA ASP A 98 -9.26 -25.73 -20.75
C ASP A 98 -7.84 -25.81 -20.13
N VAL A 99 -7.45 -24.80 -19.34
CA VAL A 99 -6.15 -24.78 -18.64
C VAL A 99 -6.05 -25.94 -17.63
N SER A 100 -7.12 -26.20 -16.87
CA SER A 100 -7.17 -27.32 -15.92
C SER A 100 -7.05 -28.69 -16.60
N ALA A 101 -7.68 -28.87 -17.78
CA ALA A 101 -7.60 -30.10 -18.55
C ALA A 101 -6.19 -30.33 -19.09
N ARG A 102 -5.52 -29.27 -19.57
CA ARG A 102 -4.11 -29.33 -19.97
C ARG A 102 -3.23 -29.70 -18.79
N LEU A 103 -3.40 -29.06 -17.63
CA LEU A 103 -2.61 -29.35 -16.42
C LEU A 103 -2.77 -30.82 -16.00
N THR A 104 -4.01 -31.33 -16.00
CA THR A 104 -4.31 -32.74 -15.67
C THR A 104 -3.61 -33.72 -16.63
N LYS A 105 -3.53 -33.39 -17.92
CA LYS A 105 -2.84 -34.21 -18.91
C LYS A 105 -1.32 -34.21 -18.69
N LEU A 106 -0.75 -33.10 -18.22
CA LEU A 106 0.68 -32.98 -17.99
C LEU A 106 1.09 -33.58 -16.63
N ASP A 107 0.27 -33.43 -15.62
CA ASP A 107 0.52 -33.99 -14.31
C ASP A 107 -0.75 -34.61 -13.78
N ALA A 108 -0.86 -35.94 -13.90
CA ALA A 108 -2.00 -36.67 -13.36
C ALA A 108 -2.11 -36.53 -11.83
N ALA A 109 -1.01 -36.20 -11.14
CA ALA A 109 -1.04 -35.97 -9.70
C ALA A 109 -1.82 -34.70 -9.31
N SER A 110 -1.84 -33.69 -10.18
CA SER A 110 -2.73 -32.53 -10.05
C SER A 110 -4.22 -32.90 -9.95
N ALA A 111 -4.64 -34.07 -10.47
CA ALA A 111 -6.00 -34.58 -10.28
C ALA A 111 -6.26 -35.01 -8.82
N ALA A 112 -5.25 -35.54 -8.12
CA ALA A 112 -5.34 -35.86 -6.70
C ALA A 112 -5.45 -34.58 -5.85
N LEU A 113 -4.67 -33.54 -6.20
CA LEU A 113 -4.79 -32.22 -5.58
C LEU A 113 -6.17 -31.61 -5.81
N LYS A 114 -6.69 -31.69 -7.03
CA LYS A 114 -8.07 -31.32 -7.34
C LYS A 114 -9.06 -32.06 -6.44
N GLY A 115 -8.87 -33.36 -6.21
CA GLY A 115 -9.70 -34.14 -5.29
C GLY A 115 -9.64 -33.67 -3.84
N SER A 116 -8.44 -33.46 -3.29
CA SER A 116 -8.25 -32.92 -1.94
C SER A 116 -8.85 -31.51 -1.79
N ARG A 117 -8.70 -30.69 -2.82
CA ARG A 117 -9.25 -29.34 -2.92
C ARG A 117 -10.77 -29.35 -2.99
N ASP A 118 -11.36 -30.19 -3.84
CA ASP A 118 -12.82 -30.34 -3.95
C ASP A 118 -13.40 -30.88 -2.64
N GLN A 119 -12.66 -31.73 -1.91
CA GLN A 119 -13.04 -32.18 -0.59
C GLN A 119 -12.97 -31.08 0.47
N TYR A 120 -11.92 -30.26 0.47
CA TYR A 120 -11.82 -29.08 1.33
C TYR A 120 -12.94 -28.08 1.05
N LEU A 121 -13.25 -27.82 -0.22
CA LEU A 121 -14.40 -26.99 -0.62
C LEU A 121 -15.71 -27.55 -0.08
N LYS A 122 -15.92 -28.88 -0.09
CA LYS A 122 -17.11 -29.49 0.53
C LYS A 122 -17.17 -29.25 2.04
N ASP A 123 -16.03 -29.32 2.72
CA ASP A 123 -15.95 -29.04 4.15
C ASP A 123 -16.28 -27.57 4.46
N LEU A 124 -15.78 -26.62 3.64
CA LEU A 124 -16.14 -25.20 3.71
C LEU A 124 -17.62 -24.96 3.40
N VAL A 125 -18.17 -25.56 2.34
CA VAL A 125 -19.60 -25.41 1.99
C VAL A 125 -20.51 -25.95 3.09
N TRP A 126 -20.13 -27.07 3.71
CA TRP A 126 -20.82 -27.59 4.88
C TRP A 126 -20.76 -26.60 6.06
N ALA A 127 -19.59 -26.00 6.32
CA ALA A 127 -19.42 -25.04 7.40
C ALA A 127 -20.24 -23.76 7.15
N LEU A 128 -20.25 -23.27 5.90
CA LEU A 128 -21.08 -22.15 5.49
C LEU A 128 -22.57 -22.44 5.74
N ASP A 129 -23.05 -23.61 5.32
CA ASP A 129 -24.45 -24.01 5.54
C ASP A 129 -24.78 -24.11 7.04
N LEU A 130 -23.88 -24.71 7.84
CA LEU A 130 -24.00 -24.78 9.29
C LEU A 130 -24.08 -23.39 9.93
N TYR A 131 -23.16 -22.49 9.58
CA TYR A 131 -23.07 -21.16 10.16
C TYR A 131 -24.24 -20.26 9.72
N ALA A 132 -24.64 -20.34 8.45
CA ALA A 132 -25.82 -19.63 7.95
C ALA A 132 -27.10 -20.08 8.69
N LYS A 133 -27.30 -21.38 8.91
CA LYS A 133 -28.44 -21.93 9.67
C LYS A 133 -28.41 -21.54 11.15
N ASN A 134 -27.23 -21.53 11.75
CA ASN A 134 -27.03 -21.18 13.16
C ASN A 134 -26.91 -19.66 13.39
N LYS A 135 -27.13 -18.83 12.38
CA LYS A 135 -27.03 -17.35 12.45
C LYS A 135 -25.66 -16.87 12.94
N LYS A 136 -24.60 -17.62 12.65
CA LYS A 136 -23.21 -17.23 12.88
C LYS A 136 -22.72 -16.43 11.67
N THR A 137 -23.27 -15.21 11.53
CA THR A 137 -23.14 -14.37 10.34
C THR A 137 -21.68 -14.08 9.97
N ARG A 138 -20.83 -13.72 10.93
CA ARG A 138 -19.42 -13.39 10.69
C ARG A 138 -18.62 -14.59 10.22
N ASN A 139 -18.80 -15.73 10.88
CA ASN A 139 -18.14 -16.96 10.44
C ASN A 139 -18.70 -17.49 9.11
N ALA A 140 -19.99 -17.30 8.82
CA ALA A 140 -20.54 -17.59 7.51
C ALA A 140 -19.91 -16.71 6.42
N LEU A 141 -19.71 -15.42 6.69
CA LEU A 141 -19.06 -14.49 5.76
C LEU A 141 -17.57 -14.81 5.56
N ASP A 142 -16.80 -15.07 6.62
CA ASP A 142 -15.40 -15.52 6.54
C ASP A 142 -15.27 -16.82 5.72
N VAL A 143 -16.09 -17.84 6.01
CA VAL A 143 -16.08 -19.09 5.23
C VAL A 143 -16.55 -18.87 3.79
N ALA A 144 -17.55 -18.01 3.56
CA ALA A 144 -17.99 -17.67 2.21
C ALA A 144 -16.90 -16.91 1.45
N GLY A 145 -16.18 -15.99 2.09
CA GLY A 145 -15.00 -15.29 1.58
C GLY A 145 -13.96 -16.30 1.11
N ASN A 146 -13.59 -17.25 1.97
CA ASN A 146 -12.66 -18.33 1.60
C ASN A 146 -13.16 -19.16 0.41
N ILE A 147 -14.46 -19.49 0.36
CA ILE A 147 -15.05 -20.21 -0.79
C ILE A 147 -15.00 -19.37 -2.07
N LEU A 148 -15.23 -18.06 -1.97
CA LEU A 148 -15.30 -17.16 -3.12
C LEU A 148 -13.92 -16.74 -3.62
N ALA A 149 -12.94 -16.54 -2.74
CA ALA A 149 -11.53 -16.41 -3.10
C ALA A 149 -11.07 -17.65 -3.88
N TYR A 150 -11.54 -18.82 -3.45
CA TYR A 150 -11.21 -20.10 -4.05
C TYR A 150 -11.98 -20.41 -5.35
N ARG A 151 -13.28 -20.05 -5.41
CA ARG A 151 -14.18 -20.29 -6.54
C ARG A 151 -15.14 -19.12 -6.64
N PRO A 152 -14.77 -18.03 -7.33
CA PRO A 152 -15.57 -16.81 -7.38
C PRO A 152 -17.01 -17.04 -7.82
N GLY A 153 -17.24 -17.99 -8.73
CA GLY A 153 -18.57 -18.39 -9.25
C GLY A 153 -19.42 -19.30 -8.35
N HIS A 154 -19.01 -19.59 -7.11
CA HIS A 154 -19.72 -20.56 -6.26
C HIS A 154 -21.12 -20.07 -5.85
N LYS A 155 -22.15 -20.57 -6.55
CA LYS A 155 -23.56 -20.13 -6.40
C LYS A 155 -24.05 -20.08 -4.96
N PHE A 156 -23.88 -21.17 -4.19
CA PHE A 156 -24.37 -21.22 -2.81
C PHE A 156 -23.67 -20.21 -1.88
N ALA A 157 -22.39 -19.90 -2.14
CA ALA A 157 -21.66 -18.92 -1.34
C ALA A 157 -22.15 -17.51 -1.66
N ARG A 158 -22.28 -17.17 -2.96
CA ARG A 158 -22.88 -15.91 -3.40
C ARG A 158 -24.30 -15.71 -2.87
N ASP A 159 -25.14 -16.73 -2.99
CA ASP A 159 -26.52 -16.68 -2.51
C ASP A 159 -26.56 -16.46 -0.98
N SER A 160 -25.69 -17.13 -0.22
CA SER A 160 -25.57 -16.95 1.23
C SER A 160 -25.09 -15.55 1.60
N VAL A 161 -24.07 -15.04 0.92
CA VAL A 161 -23.55 -13.67 1.10
C VAL A 161 -24.63 -12.65 0.83
N ASN A 162 -25.31 -12.73 -0.31
CA ASN A 162 -26.40 -11.82 -0.68
C ASN A 162 -27.55 -11.86 0.35
N ALA A 163 -27.91 -13.06 0.81
CA ALA A 163 -28.96 -13.23 1.83
C ALA A 163 -28.57 -12.66 3.20
N ILE A 164 -27.28 -12.71 3.56
CA ILE A 164 -26.73 -12.09 4.76
C ILE A 164 -26.73 -10.56 4.60
N LEU A 165 -26.09 -10.05 3.55
CA LEU A 165 -25.96 -8.61 3.28
C LEU A 165 -27.32 -7.93 3.24
N ALA A 166 -28.35 -8.56 2.65
CA ALA A 166 -29.71 -8.04 2.59
C ALA A 166 -30.34 -7.73 3.96
N LYS A 167 -29.83 -8.33 5.06
CA LYS A 167 -30.36 -8.18 6.42
C LYS A 167 -29.50 -7.29 7.31
N LEU A 168 -28.29 -6.94 6.87
CA LEU A 168 -27.36 -6.12 7.64
C LEU A 168 -27.65 -4.63 7.46
N ASP A 169 -27.48 -3.89 8.55
CA ASP A 169 -27.37 -2.44 8.54
C ASP A 169 -26.03 -2.00 7.93
N ASP A 170 -25.77 -0.69 7.90
CA ASP A 170 -24.57 -0.15 7.25
C ASP A 170 -23.28 -0.65 7.91
N ASP A 171 -23.23 -0.64 9.25
CA ASP A 171 -22.07 -1.08 10.02
C ASP A 171 -21.83 -2.59 9.81
N GLY A 172 -22.88 -3.40 9.85
CA GLY A 172 -22.80 -4.82 9.58
C GLY A 172 -22.37 -5.13 8.14
N ARG A 173 -22.83 -4.35 7.15
CA ARG A 173 -22.42 -4.51 5.75
C ARG A 173 -20.95 -4.19 5.55
N ALA A 174 -20.43 -3.11 6.13
CA ALA A 174 -19.02 -2.78 6.02
C ALA A 174 -18.13 -3.83 6.68
N GLU A 175 -18.53 -4.32 7.87
CA GLU A 175 -17.86 -5.47 8.50
C GLU A 175 -17.91 -6.72 7.60
N ALA A 176 -19.07 -7.01 7.00
CA ALA A 176 -19.23 -8.15 6.11
C ALA A 176 -18.37 -8.04 4.86
N GLU A 177 -18.29 -6.86 4.28
CA GLU A 177 -17.45 -6.58 3.13
C GLU A 177 -15.97 -6.78 3.44
N ARG A 178 -15.49 -6.33 4.61
CA ARG A 178 -14.12 -6.64 5.09
C ARG A 178 -13.89 -8.14 5.25
N LEU A 179 -14.83 -8.87 5.88
CA LEU A 179 -14.71 -10.31 6.10
C LEU A 179 -14.75 -11.15 4.80
N LEU A 180 -15.33 -10.62 3.73
CA LEU A 180 -15.37 -11.30 2.44
C LEU A 180 -14.04 -11.20 1.69
N GLY A 181 -13.08 -10.39 2.16
CA GLY A 181 -11.84 -10.10 1.47
C GLY A 181 -12.14 -9.37 0.16
N ARG A 182 -12.12 -8.04 0.17
CA ARG A 182 -12.32 -7.25 -1.06
C ARG A 182 -11.03 -7.19 -1.87
N GLY A 183 -10.47 -8.35 -2.23
CA GLY A 183 -9.41 -8.38 -3.23
C GLY A 183 -9.92 -7.73 -4.51
N GLU A 184 -9.15 -6.79 -5.07
CA GLU A 184 -9.41 -6.34 -6.43
C GLU A 184 -9.29 -7.55 -7.36
N LEU A 185 -10.35 -7.85 -8.11
CA LEU A 185 -10.15 -8.61 -9.34
C LEU A 185 -9.34 -7.69 -10.24
N ARG A 186 -8.08 -8.05 -10.43
CA ARG A 186 -7.15 -7.28 -11.24
C ARG A 186 -7.73 -7.12 -12.65
N ARG A 187 -7.70 -5.89 -13.18
CA ARG A 187 -7.97 -5.64 -14.60
C ARG A 187 -6.67 -5.89 -15.41
N PRO A 188 -6.76 -6.45 -16.63
CA PRO A 188 -5.58 -6.59 -17.48
C PRO A 188 -4.91 -5.24 -17.77
N ARG A 189 -3.58 -5.19 -17.90
CA ARG A 189 -2.84 -3.95 -18.24
C ARG A 189 -3.42 -3.23 -19.47
N VAL A 190 -3.84 -4.00 -20.50
CA VAL A 190 -4.49 -3.46 -21.71
C VAL A 190 -5.79 -2.71 -21.39
N PHE A 191 -6.61 -3.23 -20.47
CA PHE A 191 -7.82 -2.52 -20.03
C PHE A 191 -7.47 -1.21 -19.34
N LEU A 192 -6.49 -1.22 -18.43
CA LEU A 192 -6.07 -0.04 -17.69
C LEU A 192 -5.51 1.05 -18.63
N GLN A 193 -4.75 0.66 -19.65
CA GLN A 193 -4.26 1.56 -20.70
C GLN A 193 -5.41 2.13 -21.55
N ASP A 194 -6.36 1.28 -21.97
CA ASP A 194 -7.52 1.72 -22.73
C ASP A 194 -8.43 2.64 -21.93
N TRP A 195 -8.61 2.36 -20.64
CA TRP A 195 -9.31 3.21 -19.69
C TRP A 195 -8.60 4.56 -19.59
N ARG A 196 -7.29 4.56 -19.28
CA ARG A 196 -6.50 5.80 -19.17
C ARG A 196 -6.59 6.64 -20.43
N ARG A 197 -6.49 6.03 -21.62
CA ARG A 197 -6.64 6.73 -22.92
C ARG A 197 -8.02 7.35 -23.12
N LYS A 198 -9.10 6.66 -22.71
CA LYS A 198 -10.47 7.18 -22.81
C LYS A 198 -10.76 8.30 -21.81
N HIS A 199 -10.11 8.26 -20.65
CA HIS A 199 -10.42 9.12 -19.51
C HIS A 199 -9.31 10.16 -19.24
N VAL A 200 -8.40 10.45 -20.19
CA VAL A 200 -7.31 11.44 -20.00
C VAL A 200 -7.84 12.82 -19.65
N ALA A 201 -8.83 13.30 -20.40
CA ALA A 201 -9.41 14.62 -20.23
C ALA A 201 -10.46 14.62 -19.13
N TRP A 202 -10.49 15.66 -18.29
CA TRP A 202 -11.45 15.78 -17.19
C TRP A 202 -12.92 15.63 -17.63
N LYS A 203 -13.29 16.17 -18.79
CA LYS A 203 -14.65 16.05 -19.36
C LYS A 203 -15.09 14.60 -19.58
N ASP A 204 -14.11 13.71 -19.75
CA ASP A 204 -14.29 12.29 -19.99
C ASP A 204 -13.93 11.48 -18.73
N ALA A 205 -13.80 12.09 -17.54
CA ALA A 205 -13.42 11.38 -16.31
C ALA A 205 -14.35 10.18 -16.01
N GLY A 206 -13.75 9.08 -15.55
CA GLY A 206 -14.50 7.90 -15.12
C GLY A 206 -15.23 8.17 -13.81
N LYS A 207 -16.32 7.42 -13.55
CA LYS A 207 -17.17 7.60 -12.38
C LYS A 207 -17.43 6.30 -11.63
N ALA A 208 -17.42 6.38 -10.31
CA ALA A 208 -17.83 5.33 -9.39
C ALA A 208 -18.82 5.92 -8.38
N GLN A 209 -19.75 5.10 -7.88
CA GLN A 209 -20.80 5.56 -6.97
C GLN A 209 -20.95 4.59 -5.81
N SER A 210 -20.80 5.09 -4.59
CA SER A 210 -21.06 4.38 -3.34
C SER A 210 -22.41 4.80 -2.74
N LYS A 211 -22.70 4.46 -1.47
CA LYS A 211 -23.91 4.93 -0.79
C LYS A 211 -23.84 6.43 -0.49
N GLY A 212 -22.71 6.90 0.04
CA GLY A 212 -22.50 8.30 0.43
C GLY A 212 -21.91 9.20 -0.66
N TYR A 213 -21.24 8.64 -1.67
CA TYR A 213 -20.37 9.41 -2.57
C TYR A 213 -20.62 9.11 -4.05
N VAL A 214 -20.34 10.10 -4.91
CA VAL A 214 -20.12 9.94 -6.35
C VAL A 214 -18.72 10.42 -6.64
N VAL A 215 -17.81 9.50 -6.97
CA VAL A 215 -16.40 9.82 -7.26
C VAL A 215 -16.22 9.91 -8.77
N ALA A 216 -15.62 11.00 -9.23
CA ALA A 216 -15.17 11.19 -10.61
C ALA A 216 -13.66 11.37 -10.62
N SER A 217 -12.95 10.67 -11.51
CA SER A 217 -11.49 10.75 -11.61
C SER A 217 -10.96 10.53 -13.02
N ASN A 218 -9.90 11.26 -13.37
CA ASN A 218 -9.03 11.00 -14.53
C ASN A 218 -7.61 10.53 -14.13
N ILE A 219 -7.41 10.11 -12.88
CA ILE A 219 -6.11 9.62 -12.36
C ILE A 219 -5.84 8.19 -12.84
N GLY A 220 -6.80 7.30 -12.63
CA GLY A 220 -6.71 5.87 -12.94
C GLY A 220 -7.97 5.12 -12.48
N TYR A 221 -8.22 3.93 -13.05
CA TYR A 221 -9.36 3.10 -12.67
C TYR A 221 -9.24 2.61 -11.22
N ASP A 222 -8.06 2.14 -10.82
CA ASP A 222 -7.82 1.59 -9.49
C ASP A 222 -7.97 2.69 -8.42
N VAL A 223 -7.38 3.87 -8.65
CA VAL A 223 -7.56 5.05 -7.77
C VAL A 223 -9.04 5.43 -7.62
N LEU A 224 -9.81 5.40 -8.71
CA LEU A 224 -11.25 5.68 -8.69
C LEU A 224 -12.02 4.68 -7.81
N GLN A 225 -11.73 3.37 -7.95
CA GLN A 225 -12.40 2.33 -7.16
C GLN A 225 -11.99 2.41 -5.69
N LEU A 226 -10.69 2.56 -5.43
CA LEU A 226 -10.13 2.61 -4.08
C LEU A 226 -10.64 3.83 -3.31
N ALA A 227 -10.62 5.03 -3.90
CA ALA A 227 -11.16 6.23 -3.28
C ALA A 227 -12.66 6.12 -2.96
N SER A 228 -13.45 5.51 -3.86
CA SER A 228 -14.88 5.30 -3.62
C SER A 228 -15.16 4.36 -2.44
N ARG A 229 -14.27 3.38 -2.17
CA ARG A 229 -14.40 2.45 -1.05
C ARG A 229 -13.91 3.08 0.26
N ALA A 230 -12.72 3.67 0.22
CA ALA A 230 -12.10 4.31 1.39
C ALA A 230 -13.01 5.39 2.00
N LEU A 231 -13.61 6.24 1.16
CA LEU A 231 -14.55 7.28 1.62
C LEU A 231 -15.83 6.69 2.26
N GLU A 232 -16.34 5.58 1.73
CA GLU A 232 -17.50 4.93 2.32
C GLU A 232 -17.16 4.32 3.69
N ASP A 233 -15.99 3.69 3.85
CA ASP A 233 -15.57 3.11 5.12
C ASP A 233 -15.28 4.19 6.17
N LEU A 234 -14.54 5.25 5.79
CA LEU A 234 -14.32 6.44 6.61
C LEU A 234 -15.64 7.09 7.08
N SER A 235 -16.68 7.09 6.24
CA SER A 235 -18.01 7.61 6.59
C SER A 235 -18.59 7.02 7.87
N LEU A 236 -18.31 5.74 8.15
CA LEU A 236 -18.79 5.04 9.33
C LEU A 236 -18.08 5.51 10.59
N HIS A 237 -16.80 5.86 10.48
CA HIS A 237 -16.05 6.46 11.57
C HIS A 237 -16.55 7.87 11.85
N TYR A 238 -16.74 8.69 10.81
CA TYR A 238 -17.22 10.05 10.99
C TYR A 238 -18.60 10.10 11.65
N ARG A 239 -19.57 9.30 11.20
CA ARG A 239 -20.92 9.26 11.80
C ARG A 239 -20.88 8.97 13.31
N ARG A 240 -19.96 8.10 13.75
CA ARG A 240 -19.79 7.73 15.17
C ARG A 240 -19.12 8.82 16.00
N SER A 241 -18.10 9.48 15.46
CA SER A 241 -17.32 10.51 16.16
C SER A 241 -18.07 11.85 16.24
N TYR A 242 -18.70 12.27 15.15
CA TYR A 242 -19.26 13.60 14.99
C TYR A 242 -20.71 13.75 15.51
N ALA A 243 -21.45 12.64 15.63
CA ALA A 243 -22.91 12.70 15.85
C ALA A 243 -23.61 13.61 14.82
N ALA A 244 -23.20 13.47 13.56
CA ALA A 244 -23.73 14.19 12.40
C ALA A 244 -25.21 13.86 12.16
N ASP A 245 -26.00 14.86 11.75
CA ASP A 245 -27.39 14.66 11.35
C ASP A 245 -27.48 14.40 9.84
N PRO A 246 -27.63 13.14 9.39
CA PRO A 246 -27.67 12.83 7.96
C PRO A 246 -28.88 13.43 7.25
N ALA A 247 -29.93 13.84 7.99
CA ALA A 247 -31.10 14.50 7.40
C ALA A 247 -30.78 15.92 6.88
N MET A 248 -29.65 16.51 7.29
CA MET A 248 -29.17 17.79 6.77
C MET A 248 -28.42 17.63 5.43
N GLN A 249 -28.03 16.43 5.04
CA GLN A 249 -27.35 16.20 3.77
C GLN A 249 -28.35 15.99 2.63
N VAL A 250 -28.17 16.73 1.53
CA VAL A 250 -28.94 16.56 0.30
C VAL A 250 -28.11 15.78 -0.72
N GLY A 251 -28.58 14.58 -1.05
CA GLY A 251 -27.92 13.72 -2.04
C GLY A 251 -26.57 13.16 -1.57
N LYS A 252 -25.80 12.65 -2.53
CA LYS A 252 -24.45 12.12 -2.31
C LYS A 252 -23.42 13.23 -2.45
N THR A 253 -22.31 13.11 -1.73
CA THR A 253 -21.17 14.03 -1.88
C THR A 253 -20.52 13.81 -3.24
N ASP A 254 -20.39 14.88 -4.02
CA ASP A 254 -19.67 14.87 -5.31
C ASP A 254 -18.17 14.95 -5.03
N VAL A 255 -17.38 14.00 -5.51
CA VAL A 255 -15.93 13.94 -5.26
C VAL A 255 -15.21 13.99 -6.59
N GLN A 256 -14.34 14.97 -6.77
CA GLN A 256 -13.62 15.21 -8.02
C GLN A 256 -12.12 15.10 -7.80
N LEU A 257 -11.51 14.07 -8.40
CA LEU A 257 -10.09 13.74 -8.26
C LEU A 257 -9.37 13.99 -9.57
N PHE A 258 -8.67 15.12 -9.66
CA PHE A 258 -8.00 15.56 -10.87
C PHE A 258 -6.62 14.89 -11.03
N ARG A 259 -6.23 14.58 -12.25
CA ARG A 259 -4.88 14.07 -12.54
C ARG A 259 -3.78 15.09 -12.23
N THR A 260 -4.06 16.38 -12.32
CA THR A 260 -3.06 17.43 -12.15
C THR A 260 -3.57 18.53 -11.22
N ARG A 261 -2.65 19.17 -10.50
CA ARG A 261 -2.89 20.39 -9.74
C ARG A 261 -3.43 21.50 -10.64
N VAL A 262 -2.95 21.56 -11.88
CA VAL A 262 -3.42 22.56 -12.87
C VAL A 262 -4.91 22.40 -13.15
N ASP A 263 -5.41 21.18 -13.33
CA ASP A 263 -6.84 20.94 -13.55
C ASP A 263 -7.66 21.18 -12.29
N PHE A 264 -7.14 20.81 -11.11
CA PHE A 264 -7.73 21.20 -9.82
C PHE A 264 -7.85 22.72 -9.68
N ALA A 265 -6.80 23.47 -9.99
CA ALA A 265 -6.80 24.93 -9.96
C ALA A 265 -7.63 25.59 -11.07
N LYS A 266 -8.05 24.85 -12.11
CA LYS A 266 -9.09 25.31 -13.06
C LYS A 266 -10.48 25.12 -12.48
N ALA A 267 -10.71 24.01 -11.77
CA ALA A 267 -11.97 23.72 -11.10
C ALA A 267 -12.19 24.63 -9.88
N PHE A 268 -11.11 25.04 -9.22
CA PHE A 268 -11.10 25.97 -8.09
C PHE A 268 -9.98 27.02 -8.24
N PRO A 269 -10.25 28.15 -8.93
CA PRO A 269 -9.26 29.17 -9.25
C PRO A 269 -8.45 29.71 -8.06
N GLU A 270 -9.04 29.78 -6.87
CA GLU A 270 -8.40 30.25 -5.64
C GLU A 270 -7.22 29.37 -5.21
N ALA A 271 -7.16 28.10 -5.64
CA ALA A 271 -5.99 27.23 -5.43
C ALA A 271 -4.70 27.77 -6.07
N LYS A 272 -4.80 28.68 -7.06
CA LYS A 272 -3.63 29.33 -7.68
C LYS A 272 -2.91 30.26 -6.70
N GLU A 273 -3.66 30.86 -5.78
CA GLU A 273 -3.14 31.79 -4.77
C GLU A 273 -2.65 31.05 -3.51
N ASN A 274 -3.01 29.76 -3.38
CA ASN A 274 -2.57 28.90 -2.28
C ASN A 274 -1.92 27.59 -2.80
N PRO A 275 -0.61 27.61 -3.12
CA PRO A 275 0.16 26.42 -3.52
C PRO A 275 0.08 25.25 -2.51
N GLY A 276 -0.16 25.57 -1.24
CA GLY A 276 -0.30 24.58 -0.16
C GLY A 276 -1.62 23.82 -0.16
N LEU A 277 -2.67 24.32 -0.83
CA LEU A 277 -4.00 23.71 -0.83
C LEU A 277 -4.01 22.39 -1.62
N LYS A 278 -4.15 21.26 -0.92
CA LYS A 278 -4.11 19.89 -1.51
C LYS A 278 -5.50 19.30 -1.79
N GLY A 279 -6.50 19.78 -1.08
CA GLY A 279 -7.90 19.47 -1.29
C GLY A 279 -8.77 20.59 -0.74
N LEU A 280 -10.07 20.49 -0.97
CA LEU A 280 -11.05 21.26 -0.21
C LEU A 280 -12.42 20.58 -0.22
N LEU A 281 -13.18 20.81 0.84
CA LEU A 281 -14.62 20.58 0.87
C LEU A 281 -15.41 21.88 0.63
N MET A 282 -16.12 21.94 -0.50
CA MET A 282 -17.13 22.95 -0.75
C MET A 282 -18.45 22.55 -0.12
N THR A 283 -19.01 23.44 0.70
CA THR A 283 -20.38 23.33 1.22
C THR A 283 -21.27 24.35 0.52
N GLN A 284 -22.43 23.92 0.04
CA GLN A 284 -23.48 24.81 -0.48
C GLN A 284 -24.80 24.56 0.25
N GLY A 285 -25.64 25.58 0.35
CA GLY A 285 -26.92 25.53 1.08
C GLY A 285 -26.87 26.24 2.42
N GLY A 286 -27.69 25.79 3.38
CA GLY A 286 -27.75 26.39 4.72
C GLY A 286 -28.65 27.62 4.84
N GLN A 287 -29.85 27.61 4.25
CA GLN A 287 -30.83 28.66 4.53
C GLN A 287 -31.72 28.25 5.71
N ASP A 288 -31.84 29.12 6.71
CA ASP A 288 -32.77 28.96 7.82
C ASP A 288 -34.13 29.53 7.43
N GLU A 289 -34.98 28.68 6.85
CA GLU A 289 -36.40 29.00 6.56
C GLU A 289 -37.34 28.41 7.64
N GLY A 290 -36.87 28.22 8.87
CA GLY A 290 -37.65 27.54 9.93
C GLY A 290 -37.77 26.03 9.71
N LYS A 291 -36.95 25.45 8.84
CA LYS A 291 -36.74 24.01 8.63
C LYS A 291 -35.30 23.65 8.99
N LYS A 292 -35.01 22.36 9.20
CA LYS A 292 -33.62 21.91 9.38
C LYS A 292 -32.77 22.36 8.18
N PRO A 293 -31.58 22.93 8.41
CA PRO A 293 -30.72 23.38 7.32
C PRO A 293 -30.32 22.20 6.44
N GLN A 294 -30.21 22.46 5.14
CA GLN A 294 -29.86 21.47 4.14
C GLN A 294 -28.59 21.88 3.41
N PHE A 295 -27.68 20.92 3.23
CA PHE A 295 -26.37 21.12 2.63
C PHE A 295 -26.12 20.11 1.52
N THR A 296 -25.49 20.59 0.44
CA THR A 296 -24.85 19.76 -0.57
C THR A 296 -23.34 19.93 -0.48
N PHE A 297 -22.60 18.86 -0.71
CA PHE A 297 -21.14 18.85 -0.55
C PHE A 297 -20.45 18.49 -1.86
N LYS A 298 -19.32 19.14 -2.11
CA LYS A 298 -18.39 18.79 -3.18
C LYS A 298 -16.96 18.78 -2.65
N LEU A 299 -16.29 17.64 -2.75
CA LEU A 299 -14.89 17.46 -2.38
C LEU A 299 -14.03 17.51 -3.64
N LEU A 300 -12.99 18.35 -3.62
CA LEU A 300 -12.03 18.48 -4.72
C LEU A 300 -10.64 18.10 -4.22
N SER A 301 -9.89 17.32 -4.99
CA SER A 301 -8.46 17.05 -4.76
C SER A 301 -7.79 16.60 -6.06
N TYR A 302 -6.48 16.38 -6.07
CA TYR A 302 -5.73 15.95 -7.24
C TYR A 302 -4.70 14.89 -6.89
N ASP A 303 -4.15 14.26 -7.92
CA ASP A 303 -3.08 13.27 -7.78
C ASP A 303 -1.83 13.92 -7.15
N PRO A 304 -1.46 13.55 -5.92
CA PRO A 304 -0.31 14.14 -5.20
C PRO A 304 1.02 13.88 -5.92
N ARG A 305 1.06 12.88 -6.82
CA ARG A 305 2.23 12.60 -7.66
C ARG A 305 2.54 13.74 -8.63
N ASP A 306 1.56 14.57 -8.98
CA ASP A 306 1.77 15.78 -9.77
C ASP A 306 2.73 16.79 -9.09
N GLU A 307 2.92 16.64 -7.78
CA GLU A 307 3.85 17.43 -6.95
C GLU A 307 4.86 16.57 -6.18
N GLY A 308 5.05 15.31 -6.62
CA GLY A 308 6.16 14.49 -6.13
C GLY A 308 5.88 13.74 -4.85
N ARG A 309 4.61 13.68 -4.46
CA ARG A 309 4.17 12.98 -3.28
C ARG A 309 3.60 11.61 -3.63
N PRO A 310 3.76 10.61 -2.75
CA PRO A 310 3.10 9.31 -2.85
C PRO A 310 1.59 9.40 -3.06
N LEU A 311 1.00 8.42 -3.74
CA LEU A 311 -0.45 8.31 -3.88
C LEU A 311 -1.17 8.21 -2.51
N SER A 312 -0.52 7.69 -1.47
CA SER A 312 -1.09 7.62 -0.11
C SER A 312 -1.53 8.98 0.44
N PHE A 313 -0.82 10.07 0.11
CA PHE A 313 -1.19 11.45 0.50
C PHE A 313 -2.55 11.88 -0.04
N LEU A 314 -3.02 11.29 -1.14
CA LEU A 314 -4.37 11.53 -1.63
C LEU A 314 -5.38 11.09 -0.57
N PHE A 315 -5.20 9.91 0.00
CA PHE A 315 -6.15 9.35 0.96
C PHE A 315 -6.12 10.07 2.30
N GLU A 316 -4.95 10.55 2.75
CA GLU A 316 -4.85 11.47 3.88
C GLU A 316 -5.64 12.75 3.65
N THR A 317 -5.48 13.36 2.46
CA THR A 317 -6.22 14.55 2.05
C THR A 317 -7.73 14.27 1.98
N LEU A 318 -8.14 13.14 1.39
CA LEU A 318 -9.55 12.76 1.33
C LEU A 318 -10.13 12.53 2.74
N ALA A 319 -9.36 11.91 3.64
CA ALA A 319 -9.77 11.68 5.02
C ALA A 319 -9.89 12.99 5.82
N HIS A 320 -9.01 13.96 5.57
CA HIS A 320 -9.09 15.31 6.11
C HIS A 320 -10.35 16.03 5.60
N GLU A 321 -10.46 16.20 4.28
CA GLU A 321 -11.52 17.01 3.67
C GLU A 321 -12.92 16.44 3.87
N ALA A 322 -13.06 15.11 3.82
CA ALA A 322 -14.34 14.47 4.10
C ALA A 322 -14.78 14.66 5.56
N SER A 323 -13.84 14.85 6.50
CA SER A 323 -14.11 15.09 7.92
C SER A 323 -14.93 16.38 8.14
N HIS A 324 -14.59 17.46 7.41
CA HIS A 324 -15.30 18.75 7.48
C HIS A 324 -16.79 18.62 7.13
N GLN A 325 -17.17 17.67 6.27
CA GLN A 325 -18.56 17.42 5.91
C GLN A 325 -19.35 17.03 7.16
N TYR A 326 -18.78 16.13 7.96
CA TYR A 326 -19.43 15.64 9.17
C TYR A 326 -19.37 16.65 10.30
N MET A 327 -18.32 17.48 10.37
CA MET A 327 -18.32 18.63 11.27
C MET A 327 -19.49 19.57 10.92
N ARG A 328 -19.64 19.97 9.66
CA ARG A 328 -20.75 20.82 9.19
C ARG A 328 -22.12 20.21 9.48
N LEU A 329 -22.32 18.93 9.19
CA LEU A 329 -23.55 18.19 9.52
C LEU A 329 -23.80 18.06 11.03
N SER A 330 -22.78 18.30 11.85
CA SER A 330 -22.88 18.23 13.30
C SER A 330 -23.14 19.59 13.93
N VAL A 331 -22.55 20.67 13.44
CA VAL A 331 -22.75 22.01 14.03
C VAL A 331 -23.85 22.81 13.34
N GLY A 332 -24.33 22.36 12.17
CA GLY A 332 -25.38 23.01 11.40
C GLY A 332 -24.94 24.37 10.86
N MET A 333 -25.71 25.40 11.20
CA MET A 333 -25.45 26.78 10.76
C MET A 333 -24.34 27.48 11.56
N ASN A 334 -23.96 26.93 12.72
CA ASN A 334 -22.86 27.49 13.51
C ASN A 334 -21.51 27.09 12.90
N THR A 335 -20.46 27.81 13.29
CA THR A 335 -19.09 27.54 12.84
C THR A 335 -18.32 26.92 14.00
N ALA A 336 -17.71 25.76 13.77
CA ALA A 336 -16.79 25.17 14.74
C ALA A 336 -15.53 26.03 14.81
N PRO A 337 -14.94 26.24 16.01
CA PRO A 337 -13.66 26.93 16.10
C PRO A 337 -12.57 26.11 15.41
N HIS A 338 -11.59 26.78 14.84
CA HIS A 338 -10.54 26.16 14.02
C HIS A 338 -9.85 24.96 14.68
N TRP A 339 -9.48 25.06 15.97
CA TRP A 339 -8.84 23.94 16.67
C TRP A 339 -9.69 22.66 16.69
N LEU A 340 -11.02 22.80 16.68
CA LEU A 340 -11.95 21.68 16.72
C LEU A 340 -12.24 21.15 15.31
N ASP A 341 -12.45 22.03 14.33
CA ASP A 341 -12.71 21.63 12.93
C ASP A 341 -11.46 21.01 12.30
N GLU A 342 -10.38 21.79 12.23
CA GLU A 342 -9.10 21.38 11.64
C GLU A 342 -8.42 20.28 12.47
N GLY A 343 -8.49 20.35 13.81
CA GLY A 343 -7.90 19.31 14.65
C GLY A 343 -8.59 17.96 14.48
N MET A 344 -9.93 17.94 14.33
CA MET A 344 -10.65 16.70 14.04
C MET A 344 -10.44 16.23 12.61
N ALA A 345 -10.32 17.13 11.63
CA ALA A 345 -9.93 16.76 10.28
C ALA A 345 -8.53 16.13 10.24
N SER A 346 -7.53 16.77 10.87
CA SER A 346 -6.18 16.23 10.97
C SER A 346 -6.06 14.94 11.78
N PHE A 347 -6.97 14.67 12.73
CA PHE A 347 -6.99 13.37 13.41
C PHE A 347 -7.16 12.21 12.42
N TYR A 348 -7.94 12.40 11.35
CA TYR A 348 -8.16 11.39 10.33
C TYR A 348 -7.06 11.30 9.26
N GLU A 349 -6.08 12.22 9.26
CA GLU A 349 -4.88 12.08 8.42
C GLU A 349 -4.06 10.85 8.84
N GLY A 350 -4.15 10.40 10.10
CA GLY A 350 -3.53 9.16 10.57
C GLY A 350 -4.30 7.88 10.18
N ALA A 351 -5.26 7.97 9.26
CA ALA A 351 -5.99 6.79 8.79
C ALA A 351 -5.13 5.94 7.85
N VAL A 352 -5.06 4.64 8.10
CA VAL A 352 -4.35 3.68 7.23
C VAL A 352 -5.35 2.97 6.34
N LEU A 353 -5.01 2.90 5.05
CA LEU A 353 -5.78 2.19 4.04
C LEU A 353 -5.08 0.88 3.69
N ASP A 354 -5.78 -0.24 3.89
CA ASP A 354 -5.30 -1.55 3.47
C ASP A 354 -5.51 -1.73 1.95
N ALA A 355 -4.80 -2.71 1.36
CA ALA A 355 -4.90 -3.02 -0.07
C ALA A 355 -6.31 -3.46 -0.51
N ASP A 356 -7.16 -3.93 0.41
CA ASP A 356 -8.56 -4.29 0.14
C ASP A 356 -9.52 -3.09 0.21
N GLY A 357 -9.01 -1.91 0.55
CA GLY A 357 -9.73 -0.67 0.70
C GLY A 357 -10.39 -0.47 2.06
N SER A 358 -10.10 -1.32 3.05
CA SER A 358 -10.51 -1.10 4.44
C SER A 358 -9.66 -0.02 5.12
N VAL A 359 -10.27 0.73 6.03
CA VAL A 359 -9.64 1.86 6.68
C VAL A 359 -9.56 1.64 8.19
N HIS A 360 -8.35 1.84 8.73
CA HIS A 360 -8.09 1.87 10.17
C HIS A 360 -7.89 3.30 10.61
N VAL A 361 -8.57 3.69 11.69
CA VAL A 361 -8.50 5.06 12.24
C VAL A 361 -7.95 4.99 13.66
N GLY A 362 -7.19 6.02 14.03
CA GLY A 362 -6.72 6.23 15.40
C GLY A 362 -5.24 5.93 15.61
N LEU A 363 -4.47 5.73 14.53
CA LEU A 363 -3.03 5.95 14.57
C LEU A 363 -2.73 7.46 14.56
N PRO A 364 -1.56 7.88 15.08
CA PRO A 364 -1.17 9.26 15.02
C PRO A 364 -0.85 9.68 13.58
N ALA A 365 -1.21 10.91 13.21
CA ALA A 365 -0.72 11.54 11.99
C ALA A 365 0.75 11.92 12.22
N TRP A 366 1.68 11.08 11.76
CA TRP A 366 3.09 11.16 12.16
C TRP A 366 3.75 12.51 11.81
N GLU A 367 3.42 13.11 10.66
CA GLU A 367 3.93 14.45 10.32
C GLU A 367 3.47 15.50 11.34
N ARG A 368 2.21 15.43 11.79
CA ARG A 368 1.68 16.32 12.83
C ARG A 368 2.36 16.11 14.17
N LEU A 369 2.60 14.86 14.56
CA LEU A 369 3.29 14.53 15.80
C LEU A 369 4.71 15.11 15.84
N ARG A 370 5.46 14.94 14.74
CA ARG A 370 6.82 15.47 14.62
C ARG A 370 6.86 16.99 14.70
N VAL A 371 6.00 17.68 13.94
CA VAL A 371 5.91 19.15 13.97
C VAL A 371 5.49 19.65 15.35
N LEU A 372 4.59 18.93 16.04
CA LEU A 372 4.16 19.28 17.40
C LEU A 372 5.32 19.25 18.40
N MET A 373 6.21 18.26 18.32
CA MET A 373 7.39 18.19 19.20
C MET A 373 8.30 19.41 19.06
N LEU A 374 8.39 19.95 17.84
CA LEU A 374 9.17 21.15 17.56
C LEU A 374 8.50 22.39 18.14
N MET A 375 7.18 22.49 18.00
CA MET A 375 6.41 23.60 18.55
C MET A 375 6.55 23.70 20.07
N PHE A 376 6.55 22.57 20.78
CA PHE A 376 6.79 22.57 22.24
C PHE A 376 8.15 23.14 22.66
N ASN A 377 9.13 23.16 21.77
CA ASN A 377 10.46 23.71 22.06
C ASN A 377 10.59 25.17 21.64
N GLN A 378 9.74 25.65 20.73
CA GLN A 378 9.81 27.00 20.17
C GLN A 378 8.89 27.99 20.88
N ASP A 379 7.69 27.56 21.26
CA ASP A 379 6.66 28.43 21.84
C ASP A 379 5.97 27.74 23.04
N PRO A 380 6.21 28.22 24.28
CA PRO A 380 5.57 27.67 25.46
C PRO A 380 4.07 27.99 25.57
N ASP A 381 3.55 28.96 24.81
CA ASP A 381 2.13 29.39 24.84
C ASP A 381 1.33 28.87 23.62
N VAL A 382 1.89 27.92 22.86
CA VAL A 382 1.38 27.52 21.54
C VAL A 382 -0.06 26.98 21.57
N LEU A 383 -0.47 26.30 22.66
CA LEU A 383 -1.85 25.81 22.78
C LEU A 383 -2.83 26.97 22.91
N ARG A 384 -2.51 27.96 23.77
CA ARG A 384 -3.35 29.13 23.97
C ARG A 384 -3.49 29.91 22.65
N ALA A 385 -2.37 30.15 21.96
CA ALA A 385 -2.38 30.83 20.67
C ALA A 385 -3.23 30.10 19.62
N THR A 386 -3.23 28.77 19.62
CA THR A 386 -4.05 27.95 18.71
C THR A 386 -5.54 28.00 19.06
N LEU A 387 -5.89 27.98 20.36
CA LEU A 387 -7.28 28.07 20.82
C LEU A 387 -7.91 29.47 20.62
N GLU A 388 -7.07 30.50 20.60
CA GLU A 388 -7.45 31.91 20.44
C GLU A 388 -7.25 32.42 19.00
N ALA A 389 -6.89 31.52 18.06
CA ALA A 389 -6.71 31.86 16.65
C ALA A 389 -7.99 32.53 16.09
N PRO A 390 -7.87 33.68 15.40
CA PRO A 390 -9.02 34.40 14.87
C PRO A 390 -9.83 33.58 13.85
N ASP A 391 -11.16 33.60 13.97
CA ASP A 391 -12.05 32.83 13.08
C ASP A 391 -11.96 33.27 11.60
N ASP A 392 -11.49 34.49 11.33
CA ASP A 392 -11.32 35.06 9.98
C ASP A 392 -9.99 34.68 9.30
N LYS A 393 -9.14 33.89 9.96
CA LYS A 393 -7.85 33.43 9.44
C LYS A 393 -7.74 31.92 9.53
N PHE A 394 -7.09 31.30 8.55
CA PHE A 394 -6.69 29.90 8.66
C PHE A 394 -5.63 29.72 9.74
N LEU A 395 -5.61 28.54 10.36
CA LEU A 395 -4.48 28.13 11.19
C LEU A 395 -3.20 28.09 10.35
N THR A 396 -2.06 28.43 10.96
CA THR A 396 -0.77 28.16 10.31
C THR A 396 -0.52 26.65 10.26
N ALA A 397 0.37 26.20 9.36
CA ALA A 397 0.69 24.77 9.23
C ALA A 397 1.13 24.13 10.55
N GLU A 398 1.80 24.89 11.41
CA GLU A 398 2.24 24.47 12.75
C GLU A 398 1.07 24.37 13.74
N GLN A 399 0.11 25.32 13.68
CA GLN A 399 -1.07 25.31 14.53
C GLN A 399 -2.01 24.14 14.21
N TYR A 400 -2.04 23.63 12.97
CA TYR A 400 -2.71 22.36 12.65
C TYR A 400 -2.17 21.20 13.48
N SER A 401 -0.85 21.12 13.67
CA SER A 401 -0.21 20.06 14.47
C SER A 401 -0.56 20.17 15.96
N VAL A 402 -0.75 21.39 16.46
CA VAL A 402 -1.23 21.65 17.83
C VAL A 402 -2.69 21.27 18.00
N ALA A 403 -3.55 21.67 17.06
CA ALA A 403 -4.96 21.28 17.04
C ALA A 403 -5.13 19.76 16.94
N TRP A 404 -4.38 19.11 16.05
CA TRP A 404 -4.29 17.65 15.96
C TRP A 404 -3.88 17.01 17.29
N GLY A 405 -2.78 17.47 17.89
CA GLY A 405 -2.26 16.90 19.14
C GLY A 405 -3.24 17.04 20.29
N LEU A 406 -3.98 18.15 20.34
CA LEU A 406 -5.06 18.35 21.29
C LEU A 406 -6.19 17.32 21.07
N ILE A 407 -6.71 17.21 19.85
CA ILE A 407 -7.81 16.28 19.54
C ILE A 407 -7.39 14.83 19.76
N TYR A 408 -6.19 14.45 19.30
CA TYR A 408 -5.64 13.12 19.52
C TYR A 408 -5.56 12.83 21.02
N TYR A 409 -5.03 13.74 21.84
CA TYR A 409 -5.00 13.54 23.29
C TYR A 409 -6.40 13.42 23.90
N LEU A 410 -7.34 14.29 23.52
CA LEU A 410 -8.71 14.23 24.04
C LEU A 410 -9.39 12.89 23.72
N ASP A 411 -9.17 12.33 22.53
CA ASP A 411 -9.73 11.03 22.15
C ASP A 411 -8.93 9.83 22.71
N GLN A 412 -7.61 9.96 22.74
CA GLN A 412 -6.68 8.83 22.91
C GLN A 412 -6.10 8.68 24.32
N HIS A 413 -6.16 9.73 25.15
CA HIS A 413 -5.64 9.65 26.50
C HIS A 413 -6.44 8.67 27.36
N GLN A 414 -5.72 7.71 27.92
CA GLN A 414 -6.25 6.61 28.72
C GLN A 414 -5.56 6.60 30.09
N LEU A 415 -6.34 6.50 31.15
CA LEU A 415 -5.83 6.31 32.50
C LEU A 415 -5.50 4.84 32.76
N GLU A 416 -4.79 4.55 33.86
CA GLU A 416 -4.45 3.17 34.23
C GLU A 416 -5.67 2.26 34.37
N ASP A 417 -6.83 2.77 34.78
CA ASP A 417 -8.06 1.98 34.87
C ASP A 417 -8.70 1.65 33.51
N GLY A 418 -8.11 2.13 32.42
CA GLY A 418 -8.60 2.01 31.04
C GLY A 418 -9.63 3.08 30.66
N SER A 419 -10.05 3.96 31.57
CA SER A 419 -11.00 5.02 31.23
C SER A 419 -10.36 6.10 30.36
N ARG A 420 -11.17 6.74 29.51
CA ARG A 420 -10.78 7.84 28.63
C ARG A 420 -11.54 9.10 29.03
N PRO A 421 -11.06 9.84 30.04
CA PRO A 421 -11.85 10.89 30.70
C PRO A 421 -12.19 12.05 29.77
N TYR A 422 -11.33 12.31 28.77
CA TYR A 422 -11.49 13.43 27.85
C TYR A 422 -12.26 13.11 26.57
N ARG A 423 -12.43 11.83 26.19
CA ARG A 423 -13.13 11.48 24.94
C ARG A 423 -14.55 12.06 24.83
N PRO A 424 -15.36 12.09 25.92
CA PRO A 424 -16.66 12.77 25.89
C PRO A 424 -16.59 14.29 25.66
N ALA A 425 -15.43 14.92 25.86
CA ALA A 425 -15.25 16.36 25.65
C ALA A 425 -15.43 16.76 24.19
N LEU A 426 -15.06 15.91 23.23
CA LEU A 426 -15.25 16.20 21.80
C LEU A 426 -16.73 16.36 21.46
N LYS A 427 -17.59 15.44 21.93
CA LYS A 427 -19.05 15.53 21.75
C LYS A 427 -19.63 16.75 22.47
N ARG A 428 -19.11 17.09 23.65
CA ARG A 428 -19.52 18.32 24.36
C ARG A 428 -19.11 19.59 23.62
N ALA A 429 -17.95 19.61 22.98
CA ALA A 429 -17.47 20.74 22.18
C ALA A 429 -18.38 20.95 20.96
N ILE A 430 -18.67 19.88 20.21
CA ILE A 430 -19.62 19.91 19.09
C ILE A 430 -21.00 20.38 19.54
N GLU A 431 -21.52 19.88 20.66
CA GLU A 431 -22.82 20.31 21.19
C GLU A 431 -22.80 21.78 21.68
N ALA A 432 -21.71 22.24 22.28
CA ALA A 432 -21.58 23.63 22.71
C ALA A 432 -21.63 24.59 21.50
N VAL A 433 -20.97 24.21 20.40
CA VAL A 433 -21.04 24.95 19.13
C VAL A 433 -22.44 24.85 18.52
N ARG A 434 -23.00 23.64 18.37
CA ARG A 434 -24.34 23.40 17.80
C ARG A 434 -25.43 24.20 18.52
N SER A 435 -25.36 24.29 19.84
CA SER A 435 -26.33 25.03 20.66
C SER A 435 -26.07 26.54 20.73
N GLY A 436 -24.94 27.03 20.19
CA GLY A 436 -24.52 28.43 20.30
C GLY A 436 -24.18 28.86 21.73
N THR A 437 -23.91 27.91 22.63
CA THR A 437 -23.64 28.19 24.05
C THR A 437 -22.18 28.55 24.34
N ALA A 438 -21.30 28.40 23.35
CA ALA A 438 -19.96 28.95 23.30
C ALA A 438 -19.59 29.22 21.84
N THR A 439 -19.03 30.40 21.55
CA THR A 439 -18.80 30.85 20.17
C THR A 439 -17.32 31.08 19.83
N THR A 440 -16.43 31.16 20.82
CA THR A 440 -14.98 31.31 20.59
C THR A 440 -14.24 30.02 20.92
N GLY A 441 -13.09 29.77 20.29
CA GLY A 441 -12.28 28.56 20.50
C GLY A 441 -11.95 28.30 21.98
N MET A 442 -11.46 29.32 22.69
CA MET A 442 -11.18 29.24 24.13
C MET A 442 -12.44 28.98 24.97
N ALA A 443 -13.59 29.61 24.65
CA ALA A 443 -14.82 29.39 25.41
C ALA A 443 -15.35 27.96 25.22
N VAL A 444 -15.28 27.42 24.01
CA VAL A 444 -15.64 26.03 23.71
C VAL A 444 -14.71 25.08 24.48
N PHE A 445 -13.40 25.32 24.44
CA PHE A 445 -12.42 24.51 25.17
C PHE A 445 -12.64 24.53 26.69
N GLN A 446 -12.81 25.71 27.28
CA GLN A 446 -13.08 25.88 28.71
C GLN A 446 -14.34 25.10 29.14
N ARG A 447 -15.42 25.19 28.36
CA ARG A 447 -16.71 24.55 28.67
C ARG A 447 -16.69 23.04 28.46
N ALA A 448 -16.07 22.57 27.39
CA ALA A 448 -16.11 21.17 27.00
C ALA A 448 -15.05 20.30 27.69
N VAL A 449 -13.88 20.89 27.98
CA VAL A 449 -12.68 20.20 28.47
C VAL A 449 -12.37 20.60 29.92
N LEU A 450 -12.01 21.85 30.18
CA LEU A 450 -11.45 22.26 31.47
C LEU A 450 -12.47 22.23 32.63
N GLN A 451 -13.68 22.77 32.42
CA GLN A 451 -14.73 22.78 33.45
C GLN A 451 -15.14 21.35 33.88
N PRO A 452 -15.46 20.41 32.96
CA PRO A 452 -15.76 19.03 33.34
C PRO A 452 -14.59 18.31 34.00
N ALA A 453 -13.35 18.59 33.57
CA ALA A 453 -12.15 18.03 34.18
C ALA A 453 -11.80 18.67 35.53
N SER A 454 -12.42 19.80 35.88
CA SER A 454 -12.05 20.63 37.04
C SER A 454 -10.56 20.97 37.07
N LYS A 455 -9.98 21.28 35.90
CA LYS A 455 -8.55 21.61 35.74
C LYS A 455 -8.34 23.07 35.35
N ALA A 456 -7.26 23.64 35.88
CA ALA A 456 -6.71 24.90 35.36
C ALA A 456 -6.07 24.66 33.98
N PHE A 457 -6.01 25.71 33.16
CA PHE A 457 -5.46 25.64 31.81
C PHE A 457 -4.02 25.13 31.81
N GLU A 458 -3.17 25.73 32.64
CA GLU A 458 -1.73 25.46 32.70
C GLU A 458 -1.44 24.03 33.19
N ALA A 459 -2.30 23.50 34.08
CA ALA A 459 -2.20 22.13 34.55
C ALA A 459 -2.58 21.13 33.46
N PHE A 460 -3.61 21.42 32.67
CA PHE A 460 -3.99 20.60 31.52
C PHE A 460 -2.91 20.62 30.44
N GLU A 461 -2.40 21.80 30.08
CA GLU A 461 -1.40 21.98 29.03
C GLU A 461 -0.12 21.19 29.35
N LYS A 462 0.36 21.27 30.59
CA LYS A 462 1.53 20.51 31.03
C LYS A 462 1.32 19.00 30.88
N GLU A 463 0.19 18.47 31.34
CA GLU A 463 -0.14 17.05 31.23
C GLU A 463 -0.28 16.59 29.78
N TRP A 464 -0.88 17.43 28.93
CA TRP A 464 -1.00 17.19 27.50
C TRP A 464 0.38 17.14 26.82
N ILE A 465 1.27 18.09 27.09
CA ILE A 465 2.64 18.12 26.54
C ILE A 465 3.41 16.86 26.97
N GLU A 466 3.35 16.49 28.25
CA GLU A 466 4.01 15.28 28.76
C GLU A 466 3.48 14.02 28.07
N ALA A 467 2.17 13.92 27.86
CA ALA A 467 1.56 12.78 27.18
C ALA A 467 1.92 12.71 25.68
N MET A 468 2.00 13.85 24.98
CA MET A 468 2.39 13.89 23.56
C MET A 468 3.87 13.57 23.36
N ARG A 469 4.75 13.96 24.29
CA ARG A 469 6.16 13.53 24.27
C ARG A 469 6.32 12.03 24.52
N ALA A 470 5.53 11.47 25.43
CA ALA A 470 5.52 10.02 25.64
C ALA A 470 4.97 9.26 24.41
N LEU A 471 3.99 9.84 23.72
CA LEU A 471 3.50 9.29 22.46
C LEU A 471 4.58 9.29 21.37
N ASP A 472 5.28 10.41 21.16
CA ASP A 472 6.38 10.50 20.19
C ASP A 472 7.47 9.45 20.48
N ASP A 473 7.83 9.28 21.75
CA ASP A 473 8.79 8.26 22.17
C ASP A 473 8.32 6.83 21.84
N VAL A 474 7.04 6.51 22.05
CA VAL A 474 6.45 5.20 21.73
C VAL A 474 6.32 4.96 20.22
N GLU A 475 5.90 5.99 19.48
CA GLU A 475 5.57 5.91 18.04
C GLU A 475 6.80 6.09 17.14
N SER A 476 7.95 6.47 17.71
CA SER A 476 9.22 6.59 16.98
C SER A 476 9.70 5.25 16.39
N GLU A 477 9.28 4.12 16.96
CA GLU A 477 9.67 2.76 16.57
C GLU A 477 8.45 1.83 16.52
N PRO A 478 8.12 1.18 15.38
CA PRO A 478 6.95 0.30 15.25
C PRO A 478 6.93 -0.86 16.27
N GLU A 479 8.08 -1.47 16.57
CA GLU A 479 8.18 -2.57 17.54
C GLU A 479 7.87 -2.09 18.96
N LYS A 480 8.31 -0.86 19.29
CA LYS A 480 8.03 -0.23 20.58
C LYS A 480 6.55 0.12 20.72
N ALA A 481 5.95 0.68 19.68
CA ALA A 481 4.51 0.92 19.63
C ALA A 481 3.71 -0.38 19.80
N LEU A 482 4.06 -1.43 19.04
CA LEU A 482 3.44 -2.74 19.13
C LEU A 482 3.52 -3.31 20.55
N ALA A 483 4.70 -3.31 21.17
CA ALA A 483 4.91 -3.80 22.53
C ALA A 483 4.10 -3.00 23.57
N HIS A 484 4.12 -1.66 23.47
CA HIS A 484 3.38 -0.76 24.35
C HIS A 484 1.87 -1.05 24.30
N TYR A 485 1.28 -1.12 23.11
CA TYR A 485 -0.15 -1.34 22.97
C TYR A 485 -0.56 -2.76 23.38
N MET A 486 0.29 -3.76 23.15
CA MET A 486 0.04 -5.12 23.62
C MET A 486 0.01 -5.19 25.15
N GLU A 487 1.01 -4.62 25.83
CA GLU A 487 1.07 -4.58 27.30
C GLU A 487 -0.16 -3.86 27.88
N ARG A 488 -0.51 -2.70 27.31
CA ARG A 488 -1.67 -1.91 27.73
C ARG A 488 -2.98 -2.67 27.54
N ALA A 489 -3.15 -3.35 26.40
CA ALA A 489 -4.32 -4.16 26.10
C ALA A 489 -4.51 -5.28 27.14
N GLU A 490 -3.46 -6.02 27.46
CA GLU A 490 -3.50 -7.08 28.46
C GLU A 490 -3.81 -6.55 29.86
N ALA A 491 -3.20 -5.43 30.24
CA ALA A 491 -3.44 -4.80 31.53
C ALA A 491 -4.91 -4.34 31.67
N CYS A 492 -5.46 -3.71 30.64
CA CYS A 492 -6.87 -3.32 30.57
C CYS A 492 -7.80 -4.54 30.62
N ALA A 493 -7.46 -5.62 29.91
CA ALA A 493 -8.23 -6.86 29.93
C ALA A 493 -8.27 -7.48 31.33
N LYS A 494 -7.12 -7.55 32.02
CA LYS A 494 -7.00 -8.05 33.41
C LYS A 494 -7.84 -7.25 34.40
N ARG A 495 -7.98 -5.94 34.19
CA ARG A 495 -8.82 -5.04 35.02
C ARG A 495 -10.31 -5.07 34.66
N GLY A 496 -10.69 -5.73 33.56
CA GLY A 496 -12.07 -5.75 33.07
C GLY A 496 -12.47 -4.53 32.23
N ALA A 497 -11.52 -3.68 31.83
CA ALA A 497 -11.73 -2.55 30.93
C ALA A 497 -11.81 -3.02 29.45
N ALA A 498 -12.85 -3.80 29.14
CA ALA A 498 -12.94 -4.57 27.90
C ALA A 498 -12.93 -3.71 26.61
N ALA A 499 -13.59 -2.54 26.62
CA ALA A 499 -13.62 -1.66 25.46
C ALA A 499 -12.22 -1.10 25.14
N SER A 500 -11.50 -0.70 26.18
CA SER A 500 -10.14 -0.15 26.07
C SER A 500 -9.14 -1.21 25.64
N ALA A 501 -9.21 -2.40 26.24
CA ALA A 501 -8.39 -3.54 25.82
C ALA A 501 -8.63 -3.91 24.35
N ARG A 502 -9.89 -3.85 23.88
CA ARG A 502 -10.23 -4.11 22.49
C ARG A 502 -9.57 -3.11 21.54
N GLU A 503 -9.70 -1.81 21.82
CA GLU A 503 -9.07 -0.77 20.98
C GLU A 503 -7.55 -0.95 20.89
N ASP A 504 -6.90 -1.32 22.00
CA ASP A 504 -5.46 -1.52 22.03
C ASP A 504 -5.03 -2.80 21.28
N PHE A 505 -5.77 -3.90 21.40
CA PHE A 505 -5.52 -5.08 20.57
C PHE A 505 -5.75 -4.79 19.08
N GLU A 506 -6.81 -4.07 18.72
CA GLU A 506 -7.06 -3.66 17.33
C GLU A 506 -5.93 -2.77 16.82
N ARG A 507 -5.36 -1.88 17.66
CA ARG A 507 -4.19 -1.07 17.30
C ARG A 507 -2.95 -1.92 17.06
N VAL A 508 -2.69 -2.94 17.89
CA VAL A 508 -1.61 -3.91 17.62
C VAL A 508 -1.78 -4.56 16.24
N LEU A 509 -3.02 -4.85 15.82
CA LEU A 509 -3.30 -5.41 14.50
C LEU A 509 -3.09 -4.43 13.34
N ILE A 510 -2.97 -3.12 13.58
CA ILE A 510 -2.60 -2.19 12.51
C ILE A 510 -1.10 -2.32 12.20
N TYR A 511 -0.25 -2.46 13.23
CA TYR A 511 1.20 -2.70 13.04
C TYR A 511 1.51 -4.14 12.62
N ALA A 512 0.75 -5.10 13.14
CA ALA A 512 0.92 -6.53 12.87
C ALA A 512 -0.44 -7.23 12.73
N PRO A 513 -1.05 -7.21 11.52
CA PRO A 513 -2.41 -7.73 11.26
C PRO A 513 -2.67 -9.18 11.68
N GLU A 514 -1.60 -9.95 11.84
CA GLU A 514 -1.63 -11.37 12.18
C GLU A 514 -1.01 -11.66 13.54
N HIS A 515 -0.89 -10.66 14.43
CA HIS A 515 -0.30 -10.86 15.76
C HIS A 515 -1.13 -11.85 16.59
N PRO A 516 -0.62 -13.07 16.88
CA PRO A 516 -1.43 -14.16 17.44
C PRO A 516 -1.95 -13.82 18.85
N GLY A 517 -1.13 -13.14 19.66
CA GLY A 517 -1.51 -12.71 21.02
C GLY A 517 -2.64 -11.68 21.02
N ALA A 518 -2.65 -10.74 20.06
CA ALA A 518 -3.68 -9.72 20.00
C ALA A 518 -5.02 -10.29 19.52
N LEU A 519 -4.98 -11.18 18.51
CA LEU A 519 -6.15 -11.93 18.05
C LEU A 519 -6.73 -12.81 19.17
N LEU A 520 -5.87 -13.48 19.96
CA LEU A 520 -6.30 -14.26 21.12
C LEU A 520 -6.92 -13.37 22.21
N GLY A 521 -6.33 -12.20 22.46
CA GLY A 521 -6.87 -11.19 23.37
C GLY A 521 -8.28 -10.75 23.00
N LEU A 522 -8.51 -10.41 21.72
CA LEU A 522 -9.84 -10.10 21.18
C LEU A 522 -10.82 -11.26 21.31
N ALA A 523 -10.36 -12.49 21.05
CA ALA A 523 -11.18 -13.68 21.27
C ALA A 523 -11.57 -13.83 22.75
N GLY A 524 -10.66 -13.52 23.68
CA GLY A 524 -10.89 -13.63 25.12
C GLY A 524 -11.92 -12.62 25.61
N LEU A 525 -11.79 -11.37 25.17
CA LEU A 525 -12.78 -10.31 25.45
C LEU A 525 -14.16 -10.69 24.91
N ALA A 526 -14.24 -11.18 23.67
CA ALA A 526 -15.49 -11.65 23.09
C ALA A 526 -16.06 -12.85 23.86
N GLN A 527 -15.22 -13.79 24.31
CA GLN A 527 -15.65 -14.95 25.08
C GLN A 527 -16.31 -14.55 26.39
N VAL A 528 -15.77 -13.57 27.12
CA VAL A 528 -16.37 -13.05 28.37
C VAL A 528 -17.79 -12.53 28.15
N VAL A 529 -18.04 -11.85 27.02
CA VAL A 529 -19.39 -11.40 26.63
C VAL A 529 -20.27 -12.59 26.28
N SER A 530 -19.76 -13.52 25.46
CA SER A 530 -20.50 -14.69 24.99
C SER A 530 -20.87 -15.68 26.11
N ASP A 531 -20.04 -15.80 27.15
CA ASP A 531 -20.28 -16.69 28.30
C ASP A 531 -21.41 -16.16 29.19
N LYS A 532 -21.59 -14.82 29.22
CA LYS A 532 -22.69 -14.16 29.94
C LYS A 532 -23.96 -14.07 29.09
N SER A 533 -23.84 -14.26 27.78
CA SER A 533 -24.94 -14.11 26.83
C SER A 533 -25.50 -15.45 26.38
N LYS A 534 -26.81 -15.48 26.11
CA LYS A 534 -27.45 -16.60 25.41
C LYS A 534 -27.52 -16.37 23.91
N LYS A 535 -27.11 -15.20 23.41
CA LYS A 535 -27.19 -14.86 21.99
C LYS A 535 -26.11 -15.60 21.21
N LEU A 536 -26.49 -16.18 20.07
CA LEU A 536 -25.57 -16.86 19.16
C LEU A 536 -24.58 -15.88 18.50
N GLU A 537 -24.99 -14.63 18.31
CA GLU A 537 -24.17 -13.55 17.74
C GLU A 537 -22.90 -13.28 18.57
N ASP A 538 -22.99 -13.36 19.90
CA ASP A 538 -21.82 -13.13 20.75
C ASP A 538 -20.82 -14.30 20.65
N LYS A 539 -21.33 -15.53 20.52
CA LYS A 539 -20.48 -16.72 20.26
C LYS A 539 -19.86 -16.71 18.87
N ASP A 540 -20.55 -16.13 17.89
CA ASP A 540 -20.04 -15.94 16.54
C ASP A 540 -18.81 -15.01 16.54
N VAL A 541 -18.85 -13.90 17.28
CA VAL A 541 -17.69 -13.00 17.44
C VAL A 541 -16.52 -13.72 18.12
N THR A 542 -16.75 -14.49 19.18
CA THR A 542 -15.69 -15.30 19.83
C THR A 542 -15.07 -16.29 18.85
N LEU A 543 -15.89 -17.03 18.10
CA LEU A 543 -15.42 -18.03 17.15
C LEU A 543 -14.58 -17.40 16.03
N MET A 544 -15.00 -16.24 15.51
CA MET A 544 -14.28 -15.53 14.45
C MET A 544 -12.84 -15.19 14.90
N TRP A 545 -12.70 -14.51 16.05
CA TRP A 545 -11.39 -14.14 16.57
C TRP A 545 -10.54 -15.34 16.96
N ALA A 546 -11.13 -16.36 17.59
CA ALA A 546 -10.41 -17.58 17.97
C ALA A 546 -9.87 -18.33 16.74
N ARG A 547 -10.64 -18.40 15.64
CA ARG A 547 -10.16 -19.00 14.38
C ARG A 547 -9.01 -18.22 13.75
N ARG A 548 -9.09 -16.88 13.74
CA ARG A 548 -7.98 -16.03 13.25
C ARG A 548 -6.72 -16.21 14.10
N ALA A 549 -6.86 -16.19 15.43
CA ALA A 549 -5.75 -16.43 16.36
C ALA A 549 -5.11 -17.81 16.14
N HIS A 550 -5.93 -18.86 15.99
CA HIS A 550 -5.45 -20.22 15.71
C HIS A 550 -4.67 -20.30 14.40
N ARG A 551 -5.19 -19.71 13.31
CA ARG A 551 -4.51 -19.67 11.99
C ARG A 551 -3.15 -18.96 12.10
N ALA A 552 -3.13 -17.75 12.65
CA ALA A 552 -1.93 -16.96 12.85
C ALA A 552 -0.86 -17.70 13.68
N ALA A 553 -1.26 -18.23 14.84
CA ALA A 553 -0.36 -18.95 15.74
C ALA A 553 0.17 -20.25 15.12
N SER A 554 -0.66 -20.97 14.35
CA SER A 554 -0.24 -22.20 13.68
C SER A 554 0.87 -21.94 12.64
N ARG A 555 0.81 -20.82 11.92
CA ARG A 555 1.82 -20.43 10.92
C ARG A 555 3.15 -20.03 11.58
N LEU A 556 3.06 -19.35 12.72
CA LEU A 556 4.22 -18.91 13.51
C LEU A 556 4.80 -20.03 14.40
N GLY A 557 4.13 -21.19 14.49
CA GLY A 557 4.57 -22.28 15.37
C GLY A 557 4.36 -22.01 16.86
N ASP A 558 3.47 -21.08 17.23
CA ASP A 558 3.11 -20.79 18.62
C ASP A 558 2.09 -21.83 19.11
N GLU A 559 2.60 -22.95 19.62
CA GLU A 559 1.77 -24.06 20.10
C GLU A 559 0.84 -23.65 21.26
N ALA A 560 1.27 -22.70 22.10
CA ALA A 560 0.51 -22.28 23.27
C ALA A 560 -0.74 -21.47 22.88
N VAL A 561 -0.58 -20.47 22.00
CA VAL A 561 -1.71 -19.71 21.46
C VAL A 561 -2.59 -20.60 20.59
N THR A 562 -2.00 -21.46 19.74
CA THR A 562 -2.73 -22.40 18.90
C THR A 562 -3.68 -23.27 19.73
N LYS A 563 -3.17 -23.88 20.80
CA LYS A 563 -3.98 -24.72 21.70
C LYS A 563 -5.11 -23.93 22.36
N THR A 564 -4.79 -22.76 22.93
CA THR A 564 -5.76 -21.92 23.65
C THR A 564 -6.87 -21.43 22.72
N ALA A 565 -6.51 -20.95 21.54
CA ALA A 565 -7.45 -20.51 20.52
C ALA A 565 -8.37 -21.65 20.05
N ALA A 566 -7.83 -22.86 19.84
CA ALA A 566 -8.63 -24.04 19.48
C ALA A 566 -9.65 -24.41 20.57
N GLU A 567 -9.26 -24.37 21.85
CA GLU A 567 -10.18 -24.64 22.97
C GLU A 567 -11.33 -23.63 23.02
N MET A 568 -11.03 -22.35 22.82
CA MET A 568 -12.05 -21.29 22.75
C MET A 568 -12.99 -21.47 21.55
N ALA A 569 -12.44 -21.79 20.38
CA ALA A 569 -13.21 -22.05 19.17
C ALA A 569 -14.16 -23.24 19.36
N ARG A 570 -13.70 -24.36 19.93
CA ARG A 570 -14.53 -25.54 20.25
C ARG A 570 -15.66 -25.22 21.21
N LYS A 571 -15.42 -24.36 22.21
CA LYS A 571 -16.45 -23.93 23.15
C LYS A 571 -17.53 -23.08 22.45
N ALA A 572 -17.12 -22.18 21.56
CA ALA A 572 -18.02 -21.35 20.77
C ALA A 572 -18.74 -22.15 19.65
N ASP A 573 -18.14 -23.25 19.20
CA ASP A 573 -18.62 -24.08 18.10
C ASP A 573 -18.29 -25.57 18.27
N PRO A 574 -19.14 -26.33 19.00
CA PRO A 574 -18.91 -27.76 19.21
C PRO A 574 -19.00 -28.55 17.89
N GLY A 575 -17.84 -28.82 17.27
CA GLY A 575 -17.66 -29.70 16.13
C GLY A 575 -17.54 -29.05 14.74
N GLY A 576 -17.98 -27.81 14.54
CA GLY A 576 -17.81 -27.12 13.25
C GLY A 576 -16.37 -26.66 13.04
N PHE A 577 -15.76 -26.04 14.05
CA PHE A 577 -14.35 -25.67 14.07
C PHE A 577 -13.42 -26.86 13.76
N ASP A 578 -13.56 -27.96 14.49
CA ASP A 578 -12.69 -29.14 14.31
C ASP A 578 -12.82 -29.71 12.89
N LYS A 579 -14.02 -29.71 12.30
CA LYS A 579 -14.19 -30.21 10.93
C LYS A 579 -13.48 -29.33 9.91
N ILE A 580 -13.52 -28.01 10.05
CA ILE A 580 -12.78 -27.07 9.19
C ILE A 580 -11.27 -27.27 9.40
N ALA A 581 -10.80 -27.23 10.65
CA ALA A 581 -9.38 -27.38 10.98
C ALA A 581 -8.82 -28.73 10.50
N ASP A 582 -9.58 -29.82 10.64
CA ASP A 582 -9.20 -31.13 10.11
C ASP A 582 -9.23 -31.16 8.57
N GLY A 583 -10.18 -30.45 7.95
CA GLY A 583 -10.24 -30.24 6.51
C GLY A 583 -8.99 -29.53 5.98
N GLU A 584 -8.63 -28.40 6.59
CA GLU A 584 -7.41 -27.64 6.32
C GLU A 584 -6.16 -28.51 6.51
N LYS A 585 -6.08 -29.26 7.63
CA LYS A 585 -4.96 -30.17 7.90
C LYS A 585 -4.82 -31.28 6.87
N ARG A 586 -5.93 -31.92 6.46
CA ARG A 586 -5.93 -32.95 5.41
C ARG A 586 -5.52 -32.38 4.06
N TYR A 587 -6.04 -31.21 3.72
CA TYR A 587 -5.74 -30.51 2.48
C TYR A 587 -4.26 -30.12 2.43
N ARG A 588 -3.76 -29.43 3.47
CA ARG A 588 -2.35 -29.08 3.67
C ARG A 588 -1.43 -30.29 3.52
N LYS A 589 -1.73 -31.38 4.23
CA LYS A 589 -0.95 -32.64 4.13
C LYS A 589 -0.91 -33.18 2.70
N SER A 590 -2.02 -33.11 1.97
CA SER A 590 -2.09 -33.57 0.57
C SER A 590 -1.20 -32.72 -0.33
N VAL A 591 -1.27 -31.39 -0.19
CA VAL A 591 -0.47 -30.46 -0.98
C VAL A 591 1.02 -30.61 -0.64
N GLU A 592 1.39 -30.67 0.64
CA GLU A 592 2.78 -30.90 1.09
C GLU A 592 3.36 -32.23 0.58
N THR A 593 2.52 -33.27 0.48
CA THR A 593 2.95 -34.56 -0.09
C THR A 593 3.33 -34.42 -1.56
N GLU A 594 2.53 -33.69 -2.35
CA GLU A 594 2.85 -33.45 -3.76
C GLU A 594 4.03 -32.49 -3.93
N ILE A 595 4.13 -31.44 -3.11
CA ILE A 595 5.32 -30.57 -3.03
C ILE A 595 6.58 -31.42 -2.83
N ALA A 596 6.61 -32.28 -1.81
CA ALA A 596 7.76 -33.12 -1.50
C ALA A 596 8.12 -34.07 -2.66
N LYS A 597 7.11 -34.61 -3.36
CA LYS A 597 7.31 -35.45 -4.54
C LYS A 597 7.89 -34.69 -5.73
N HIS A 598 7.44 -33.46 -5.97
CA HIS A 598 8.01 -32.59 -7.02
C HIS A 598 9.45 -32.19 -6.69
N LEU A 599 9.75 -31.86 -5.43
CA LEU A 599 11.12 -31.62 -4.96
C LEU A 599 12.00 -32.86 -5.17
N GLY A 600 11.52 -34.04 -4.78
CA GLY A 600 12.22 -35.32 -5.01
C GLY A 600 12.43 -35.67 -6.48
N ALA A 601 11.61 -35.13 -7.38
CA ALA A 601 11.73 -35.26 -8.82
C ALA A 601 12.56 -34.14 -9.48
N ALA A 602 13.27 -33.32 -8.69
CA ALA A 602 14.02 -32.15 -9.14
C ALA A 602 13.15 -31.14 -9.93
N ARG A 603 11.92 -30.90 -9.45
CA ARG A 603 10.97 -29.94 -10.01
C ARG A 603 10.63 -28.81 -9.01
N PRO A 604 11.62 -28.00 -8.59
CA PRO A 604 11.41 -26.99 -7.56
C PRO A 604 10.49 -25.85 -7.98
N LYS A 605 10.42 -25.47 -9.27
CA LYS A 605 9.48 -24.43 -9.73
C LYS A 605 8.02 -24.88 -9.59
N THR A 606 7.75 -26.14 -9.93
CA THR A 606 6.43 -26.75 -9.77
C THR A 606 6.04 -26.83 -8.30
N ALA A 607 6.97 -27.26 -7.43
CA ALA A 607 6.75 -27.29 -5.98
C ALA A 607 6.42 -25.90 -5.41
N LEU A 608 7.10 -24.86 -5.88
CA LEU A 608 6.83 -23.46 -5.51
C LEU A 608 5.48 -22.96 -6.02
N ALA A 609 5.14 -23.22 -7.28
CA ALA A 609 3.84 -22.88 -7.84
C ALA A 609 2.70 -23.58 -7.06
N LEU A 610 2.92 -24.82 -6.62
CA LEU A 610 2.02 -25.55 -5.74
C LEU A 610 1.89 -24.90 -4.36
N ALA A 611 3.02 -24.59 -3.71
CA ALA A 611 3.01 -23.94 -2.40
C ALA A 611 2.24 -22.61 -2.45
N ARG A 612 2.58 -21.76 -3.42
CA ARG A 612 1.93 -20.45 -3.59
C ARG A 612 0.43 -20.61 -3.84
N ARG A 613 0.03 -21.37 -4.87
CA ARG A 613 -1.37 -21.45 -5.26
C ARG A 613 -2.24 -22.27 -4.31
N TRP A 614 -1.70 -23.31 -3.70
CA TRP A 614 -2.51 -24.31 -3.00
C TRP A 614 -2.36 -24.25 -1.48
N LEU A 615 -1.32 -23.58 -0.95
CA LEU A 615 -1.19 -23.30 0.47
C LEU A 615 -1.33 -21.82 0.74
N ASP A 616 -0.51 -20.98 0.12
CA ASP A 616 -0.48 -19.55 0.45
C ASP A 616 -1.80 -18.86 0.03
N ASP A 617 -2.24 -19.00 -1.22
CA ASP A 617 -3.49 -18.37 -1.69
C ASP A 617 -4.76 -18.96 -1.04
N VAL A 618 -4.74 -20.24 -0.63
CA VAL A 618 -5.94 -20.96 -0.17
C VAL A 618 -6.06 -21.02 1.35
N LEU A 619 -4.94 -21.13 2.05
CA LEU A 619 -4.86 -21.23 3.51
C LEU A 619 -4.18 -20.01 4.15
N GLU A 620 -3.85 -18.98 3.35
CA GLU A 620 -3.12 -17.79 3.78
C GLU A 620 -1.77 -18.16 4.42
N ASP A 621 -1.09 -19.21 3.94
CA ASP A 621 0.21 -19.63 4.50
C ASP A 621 1.40 -18.80 3.97
N ASP A 622 2.59 -19.01 4.53
CA ASP A 622 3.86 -18.44 4.06
C ASP A 622 4.81 -19.52 3.51
N ARG A 623 4.27 -20.68 3.12
CA ARG A 623 5.05 -21.86 2.78
C ARG A 623 5.89 -21.62 1.54
N SER A 624 5.38 -20.93 0.52
CA SER A 624 6.18 -20.64 -0.67
C SER A 624 7.37 -19.74 -0.31
N THR A 625 7.17 -18.70 0.49
CA THR A 625 8.26 -17.82 0.99
C THR A 625 9.32 -18.61 1.74
N LYS A 626 8.93 -19.47 2.69
CA LYS A 626 9.87 -20.37 3.42
C LYS A 626 10.61 -21.30 2.46
N MET A 627 9.89 -21.92 1.53
CA MET A 627 10.48 -22.85 0.56
C MET A 627 11.49 -22.18 -0.37
N VAL A 628 11.21 -20.96 -0.83
CA VAL A 628 12.18 -20.26 -1.68
C VAL A 628 13.47 -19.98 -0.90
N ARG A 629 13.37 -19.55 0.38
CA ARG A 629 14.53 -19.39 1.26
C ARG A 629 15.31 -20.70 1.37
N GLU A 630 14.64 -21.82 1.66
CA GLU A 630 15.26 -23.17 1.73
C GLU A 630 15.98 -23.56 0.43
N LEU A 631 15.32 -23.40 -0.72
CA LEU A 631 15.86 -23.77 -2.03
C LEU A 631 17.06 -22.92 -2.43
N ARG A 632 17.01 -21.62 -2.11
CA ARG A 632 18.09 -20.67 -2.34
C ARG A 632 19.30 -20.99 -1.46
N ASP A 633 19.09 -21.19 -0.16
CA ASP A 633 20.17 -21.48 0.79
C ASP A 633 20.85 -22.81 0.46
N ALA A 634 20.11 -23.75 -0.15
CA ALA A 634 20.64 -24.98 -0.72
C ALA A 634 21.33 -24.82 -2.09
N GLY A 635 21.28 -23.63 -2.70
CA GLY A 635 21.83 -23.35 -4.04
C GLY A 635 21.09 -24.07 -5.18
N THR A 636 19.86 -24.54 -4.93
CA THR A 636 19.11 -25.40 -5.86
C THR A 636 18.22 -24.63 -6.83
N LEU A 637 17.85 -23.40 -6.48
CA LEU A 637 17.01 -22.55 -7.32
C LEU A 637 17.34 -21.07 -7.09
N ALA A 638 17.59 -20.35 -8.18
CA ALA A 638 17.56 -18.90 -8.25
C ALA A 638 16.38 -18.51 -9.14
N LEU A 639 15.42 -17.79 -8.57
CA LEU A 639 14.28 -17.26 -9.31
C LEU A 639 14.44 -15.76 -9.49
N GLU A 640 14.31 -15.33 -10.72
CA GLU A 640 14.24 -13.93 -11.10
C GLU A 640 12.97 -13.72 -11.91
N ARG A 641 12.11 -12.82 -11.44
CA ARG A 641 10.92 -12.39 -12.15
C ARG A 641 11.11 -10.93 -12.58
N PRO A 642 11.47 -10.69 -13.85
CA PRO A 642 11.57 -9.33 -14.35
C PRO A 642 10.18 -8.70 -14.42
N TYR A 643 10.12 -7.43 -14.06
CA TYR A 643 9.00 -6.51 -14.19
C TYR A 643 9.52 -5.25 -14.85
N LEU A 644 8.90 -4.87 -15.97
CA LEU A 644 9.16 -3.66 -16.72
C LEU A 644 8.09 -2.63 -16.32
N PRO A 645 8.35 -1.78 -15.31
CA PRO A 645 7.48 -0.66 -15.02
C PRO A 645 7.40 0.26 -16.24
N PHE A 646 8.53 0.47 -16.95
CA PHE A 646 8.59 1.30 -18.15
C PHE A 646 8.33 0.50 -19.44
N ASP A 647 7.36 0.94 -20.25
CA ASP A 647 7.05 0.35 -21.56
C ASP A 647 7.71 1.06 -22.75
N GLY A 648 8.58 2.04 -22.48
CA GLY A 648 9.25 2.85 -23.50
C GLY A 648 8.37 3.95 -24.10
N LYS A 649 7.11 4.08 -23.69
CA LYS A 649 6.14 5.01 -24.31
C LYS A 649 5.47 5.92 -23.30
N THR A 650 5.26 5.44 -22.09
CA THR A 650 4.51 6.11 -21.05
C THR A 650 5.24 6.02 -19.72
N LEU A 651 4.94 6.95 -18.81
CA LEU A 651 5.37 6.85 -17.41
C LEU A 651 4.38 5.99 -16.59
N ASP A 652 3.52 5.21 -17.25
CA ASP A 652 2.57 4.31 -16.60
C ASP A 652 3.36 3.25 -15.81
N GLY A 653 3.03 3.04 -14.54
CA GLY A 653 3.79 2.15 -13.64
C GLY A 653 4.83 2.88 -12.78
N PHE A 654 4.97 4.20 -12.93
CA PHE A 654 5.75 5.04 -12.02
C PHE A 654 4.89 6.05 -11.26
N SER A 655 5.29 6.28 -10.01
CA SER A 655 4.95 7.44 -9.20
C SER A 655 6.01 8.51 -9.46
N CYS A 656 5.64 9.59 -10.16
CA CYS A 656 6.55 10.68 -10.51
C CYS A 656 5.83 12.00 -10.83
N GLU A 657 6.58 13.10 -10.76
CA GLU A 657 6.17 14.47 -11.10
C GLU A 657 6.14 14.68 -12.62
N PRO A 658 4.96 14.75 -13.26
CA PRO A 658 4.87 14.90 -14.71
C PRO A 658 5.53 16.19 -15.23
N GLY A 659 5.71 17.19 -14.36
CA GLY A 659 6.40 18.44 -14.70
C GLY A 659 7.91 18.29 -14.93
N TYR A 660 8.56 17.28 -14.33
CA TYR A 660 10.01 17.08 -14.45
C TYR A 660 10.39 15.93 -15.38
N PHE A 661 9.45 15.01 -15.66
CA PHE A 661 9.70 13.82 -16.47
C PHE A 661 8.98 13.85 -17.81
N THR A 662 9.71 13.49 -18.86
CA THR A 662 9.16 13.26 -20.20
C THR A 662 9.69 11.94 -20.77
N VAL A 663 8.98 11.38 -21.74
CA VAL A 663 9.45 10.21 -22.50
C VAL A 663 9.90 10.68 -23.88
N GLU A 664 11.19 10.53 -24.17
CA GLU A 664 11.82 10.92 -25.44
C GLU A 664 12.54 9.72 -26.03
N GLU A 665 12.18 9.31 -27.24
CA GLU A 665 12.89 8.22 -27.98
C GLU A 665 13.02 6.90 -27.19
N GLY A 666 12.09 6.59 -26.28
CA GLY A 666 12.14 5.40 -25.43
C GLY A 666 13.03 5.56 -24.19
N GLU A 667 13.39 6.79 -23.84
CA GLU A 667 14.14 7.16 -22.64
C GLU A 667 13.28 8.06 -21.74
N ILE A 668 13.44 7.94 -20.43
CA ILE A 668 12.85 8.86 -19.46
C ILE A 668 13.84 10.01 -19.30
N ALA A 669 13.48 11.20 -19.75
CA ALA A 669 14.26 12.42 -19.57
C ALA A 669 13.75 13.17 -18.33
N CYS A 670 14.67 13.49 -17.43
CA CYS A 670 14.44 14.32 -16.24
C CYS A 670 15.15 15.66 -16.43
N GLY A 671 14.42 16.76 -16.26
CA GLY A 671 14.97 18.11 -16.31
C GLY A 671 14.51 18.94 -15.12
N ILE A 672 15.45 19.28 -14.24
CA ILE A 672 15.21 20.10 -13.06
C ILE A 672 15.93 21.43 -13.25
N GLN A 673 15.14 22.47 -13.50
CA GLN A 673 15.66 23.83 -13.54
C GLN A 673 15.81 24.35 -12.11
N ARG A 674 16.89 25.11 -11.88
CA ARG A 674 17.05 25.83 -10.62
C ARG A 674 16.06 26.99 -10.59
N ALA A 675 15.34 27.15 -9.49
CA ALA A 675 14.49 28.30 -9.29
C ALA A 675 15.35 29.58 -9.18
N ALA A 676 14.78 30.71 -9.61
CA ALA A 676 15.49 31.99 -9.65
C ALA A 676 15.89 32.52 -8.26
N ASP A 677 15.21 32.06 -7.21
CA ASP A 677 15.51 32.34 -5.79
C ASP A 677 16.65 31.48 -5.22
N GLY A 678 17.21 30.59 -6.05
CA GLY A 678 18.28 29.68 -5.66
C GLY A 678 17.80 28.37 -5.07
N GLY A 679 16.48 28.16 -4.90
CA GLY A 679 15.89 26.88 -4.58
C GLY A 679 16.08 25.86 -5.71
N THR A 680 16.16 24.58 -5.37
CA THR A 680 16.27 23.51 -6.36
C THR A 680 15.18 22.51 -6.08
N ASP A 681 14.37 22.28 -7.08
CA ASP A 681 13.34 21.27 -7.03
C ASP A 681 13.99 19.87 -6.98
N MET A 682 13.27 18.95 -6.38
CA MET A 682 13.57 17.52 -6.42
C MET A 682 12.56 16.89 -7.38
N ALA A 683 12.96 15.87 -8.12
CA ALA A 683 12.03 15.00 -8.83
C ALA A 683 12.24 13.55 -8.42
N SER A 684 11.18 12.81 -8.19
CA SER A 684 11.19 11.42 -7.74
C SER A 684 10.56 10.51 -8.78
N LEU A 685 11.26 9.44 -9.14
CA LEU A 685 10.79 8.40 -10.06
C LEU A 685 10.78 7.06 -9.33
N PHE A 686 9.66 6.73 -8.70
CA PHE A 686 9.48 5.46 -7.99
C PHE A 686 8.56 4.54 -8.75
N VAL A 687 8.79 3.24 -8.65
CA VAL A 687 7.82 2.24 -9.14
C VAL A 687 6.53 2.39 -8.36
N GLU A 688 5.39 2.43 -9.06
CA GLU A 688 4.08 2.68 -8.45
C GLU A 688 3.65 1.55 -7.52
N SER A 689 3.94 0.30 -7.90
CA SER A 689 3.66 -0.90 -7.12
C SER A 689 4.73 -1.16 -6.06
N GLU A 690 4.32 -1.75 -4.94
CA GLU A 690 5.25 -2.38 -4.00
C GLU A 690 6.13 -3.41 -4.72
N VAL A 691 7.42 -3.39 -4.41
CA VAL A 691 8.36 -4.40 -4.89
C VAL A 691 8.46 -5.54 -3.88
N ALA A 692 8.82 -6.73 -4.34
CA ALA A 692 9.07 -7.85 -3.43
C ALA A 692 10.14 -7.47 -2.38
N PRO A 693 10.09 -8.03 -1.16
CA PRO A 693 11.08 -7.73 -0.11
C PRO A 693 12.52 -7.93 -0.57
N ARG A 694 12.74 -8.84 -1.53
CA ARG A 694 14.00 -8.99 -2.24
C ARG A 694 13.82 -8.61 -3.71
N PHE A 695 14.63 -7.66 -4.16
CA PHE A 695 14.56 -7.17 -5.52
C PHE A 695 15.90 -6.63 -6.00
N ARG A 696 15.99 -6.42 -7.31
CA ARG A 696 17.04 -5.66 -7.98
C ARG A 696 16.40 -4.65 -8.92
N LEU A 697 16.51 -3.35 -8.63
CA LEU A 697 16.15 -2.28 -9.56
C LEU A 697 17.36 -2.00 -10.44
N GLU A 698 17.27 -2.23 -11.74
CA GLU A 698 18.39 -2.07 -12.66
C GLU A 698 18.00 -1.32 -13.93
N GLY A 699 18.98 -0.65 -14.52
CA GLY A 699 18.78 0.12 -15.72
C GLY A 699 20.07 0.81 -16.17
N GLU A 700 19.91 1.73 -17.11
CA GLU A 700 20.97 2.60 -17.56
C GLU A 700 20.63 4.05 -17.22
N LEU A 701 21.59 4.76 -16.65
CA LEU A 701 21.49 6.16 -16.26
C LEU A 701 22.51 6.97 -17.07
N ARG A 702 22.13 8.16 -17.52
CA ARG A 702 23.06 9.16 -18.05
C ARG A 702 22.78 10.46 -17.33
N VAL A 703 23.74 10.92 -16.53
CA VAL A 703 23.65 12.22 -15.87
C VAL A 703 24.24 13.26 -16.82
N ASP A 704 23.42 14.16 -17.37
CA ASP A 704 23.84 15.13 -18.39
C ASP A 704 24.56 16.33 -17.74
N SER A 705 24.08 16.73 -16.56
CA SER A 705 24.57 17.85 -15.76
C SER A 705 25.55 17.43 -14.66
N PRO A 706 26.78 17.97 -14.56
CA PRO A 706 27.72 17.63 -13.48
C PRO A 706 27.27 18.10 -12.08
N GLU A 707 26.35 19.06 -12.00
CA GLU A 707 25.74 19.53 -10.76
C GLU A 707 24.63 18.63 -10.22
N ALA A 708 24.15 17.68 -11.05
CA ALA A 708 23.03 16.83 -10.68
C ALA A 708 23.45 15.77 -9.65
N VAL A 709 22.62 15.57 -8.63
CA VAL A 709 22.81 14.51 -7.63
C VAL A 709 21.67 13.50 -7.74
N MET A 710 22.03 12.22 -7.82
CA MET A 710 21.09 11.13 -8.01
C MET A 710 21.03 10.30 -6.74
N VAL A 711 19.85 10.01 -6.21
CA VAL A 711 19.68 9.06 -5.09
C VAL A 711 19.03 7.80 -5.62
N PHE A 712 19.68 6.66 -5.41
CA PHE A 712 19.11 5.33 -5.61
C PHE A 712 18.47 4.91 -4.30
N GLY A 713 17.15 4.83 -4.26
CA GLY A 713 16.42 4.78 -3.00
C GLY A 713 15.31 3.75 -2.95
N VAL A 714 14.96 3.40 -1.72
CA VAL A 714 13.70 2.73 -1.37
C VAL A 714 12.88 3.69 -0.53
N GLU A 715 11.61 3.82 -0.88
CA GLU A 715 10.63 4.55 -0.09
C GLU A 715 9.96 3.58 0.89
N LEU A 716 9.92 3.99 2.16
CA LEU A 716 9.23 3.28 3.24
C LEU A 716 7.82 3.86 3.39
N PRO A 717 6.75 3.14 2.99
CA PRO A 717 5.40 3.67 2.92
C PRO A 717 4.85 4.25 4.23
N TRP A 718 5.17 3.64 5.39
CA TRP A 718 4.71 4.16 6.70
C TRP A 718 5.51 5.39 7.14
N LEU A 719 6.81 5.47 6.90
CA LEU A 719 7.57 6.63 7.36
C LEU A 719 7.47 7.83 6.43
N HIS A 720 6.95 7.64 5.21
CA HIS A 720 7.03 8.60 4.10
C HIS A 720 8.46 9.13 3.92
N THR A 721 9.45 8.27 4.14
CA THR A 721 10.87 8.59 3.99
C THR A 721 11.54 7.70 2.96
N VAL A 722 12.51 8.28 2.27
CA VAL A 722 13.41 7.56 1.37
C VAL A 722 14.72 7.24 2.09
N LYS A 723 15.12 5.97 2.06
CA LYS A 723 16.46 5.53 2.46
C LYS A 723 17.23 5.11 1.20
N GLY A 724 18.48 5.54 1.04
CA GLY A 724 19.18 5.29 -0.22
C GLY A 724 20.68 5.60 -0.25
N LEU A 725 21.18 5.71 -1.47
CA LEU A 725 22.59 5.94 -1.82
C LEU A 725 22.65 7.11 -2.82
N ALA A 726 23.26 8.23 -2.41
CA ALA A 726 23.42 9.41 -3.26
C ALA A 726 24.72 9.33 -4.07
N LEU A 727 24.66 9.70 -5.35
CA LEU A 727 25.77 9.75 -6.30
C LEU A 727 25.90 11.15 -6.87
N ARG A 728 27.15 11.64 -6.94
CA ARG A 728 27.53 12.80 -7.76
C ARG A 728 28.57 12.38 -8.79
N VAL A 729 28.32 12.68 -10.06
CA VAL A 729 29.25 12.36 -11.15
C VAL A 729 30.40 13.37 -11.25
N ARG A 730 31.52 12.99 -11.88
CA ARG A 730 32.62 13.89 -12.18
C ARG A 730 32.30 14.80 -13.37
N PRO A 731 32.78 16.06 -13.39
CA PRO A 731 32.71 16.89 -14.57
C PRO A 731 33.55 16.29 -15.72
N GLY A 732 32.93 16.06 -16.86
CA GLY A 732 33.58 15.67 -18.11
C GLY A 732 34.16 16.87 -18.84
N GLY A 733 35.16 16.64 -19.70
CA GLY A 733 35.63 17.63 -20.67
C GLY A 733 36.26 18.91 -20.11
N GLY A 734 36.76 18.91 -18.87
CA GLY A 734 37.38 20.08 -18.25
C GLY A 734 36.39 21.13 -17.71
N ALA A 735 35.11 20.77 -17.61
CA ALA A 735 34.12 21.57 -16.90
C ALA A 735 34.57 21.81 -15.45
N LYS A 736 34.37 23.03 -14.94
CA LYS A 736 34.73 23.35 -13.55
C LYS A 736 33.82 22.58 -12.60
N PRO A 737 34.33 22.11 -11.45
CA PRO A 737 33.49 21.63 -10.35
C PRO A 737 32.44 22.69 -10.02
N PHE A 738 31.21 22.23 -9.83
CA PHE A 738 30.11 23.11 -9.47
C PHE A 738 30.30 23.67 -8.05
N THR A 739 30.06 24.98 -7.88
CA THR A 739 30.30 25.68 -6.60
C THR A 739 29.01 26.14 -5.90
N GLY A 740 27.84 25.93 -6.51
CA GLY A 740 26.57 26.49 -6.06
C GLY A 740 25.69 25.45 -5.36
N ASP A 741 26.23 24.82 -4.31
CA ASP A 741 25.79 23.52 -3.83
C ASP A 741 24.74 23.56 -2.68
N PHE A 742 23.95 22.49 -2.53
CA PHE A 742 22.81 22.45 -1.60
C PHE A 742 23.09 21.56 -0.39
N PRO A 743 22.75 21.95 0.84
CA PRO A 743 22.74 21.03 1.97
C PRO A 743 21.76 19.86 1.78
N PRO A 744 22.13 18.62 2.14
CA PRO A 744 23.46 18.18 2.59
C PRO A 744 24.43 17.87 1.44
N PHE A 745 23.98 17.86 0.18
CA PHE A 745 24.76 17.44 -0.99
C PHE A 745 26.05 18.25 -1.25
N ASN A 746 26.19 19.44 -0.67
CA ASN A 746 27.45 20.18 -0.59
C ASN A 746 28.58 19.42 0.12
N GLU A 747 28.24 18.41 0.91
CA GLU A 747 29.18 17.50 1.57
C GLU A 747 29.57 16.31 0.68
N LEU A 748 28.97 16.13 -0.50
CA LEU A 748 29.26 15.03 -1.43
C LEU A 748 30.22 15.49 -2.53
N GLY A 749 31.44 14.96 -2.55
CA GLY A 749 32.44 15.31 -3.56
C GLY A 749 32.05 14.88 -4.98
N SER A 750 32.69 15.47 -5.99
CA SER A 750 32.53 15.03 -7.38
C SER A 750 33.08 13.62 -7.57
N GLY A 751 32.27 12.70 -8.10
CA GLY A 751 32.63 11.29 -8.20
C GLY A 751 32.56 10.55 -6.88
N GLU A 752 31.71 10.99 -5.94
CA GLU A 752 31.48 10.29 -4.68
C GLU A 752 30.08 9.68 -4.60
N ILE A 753 29.98 8.60 -3.81
CA ILE A 753 28.74 7.96 -3.40
C ILE A 753 28.68 7.86 -1.87
N ALA A 754 27.50 8.12 -1.31
CA ALA A 754 27.27 8.10 0.13
C ALA A 754 25.88 7.54 0.52
N PRO A 755 25.77 6.76 1.61
CA PRO A 755 24.49 6.45 2.23
C PRO A 755 23.78 7.71 2.71
N ILE A 756 22.50 7.84 2.39
CA ILE A 756 21.69 9.02 2.71
C ILE A 756 20.29 8.59 3.16
N ASP A 757 19.71 9.36 4.08
CA ASP A 757 18.32 9.24 4.52
C ASP A 757 17.59 10.54 4.33
N GLN A 758 16.33 10.43 3.91
CA GLN A 758 15.35 11.48 4.12
C GLN A 758 14.96 11.47 5.60
N VAL A 759 15.14 12.61 6.26
CA VAL A 759 14.87 12.80 7.68
C VAL A 759 14.03 14.05 7.85
N THR A 760 13.25 14.08 8.93
CA THR A 760 12.59 15.32 9.34
C THR A 760 13.63 16.17 10.10
N ASP A 761 13.83 17.42 9.68
CA ASP A 761 14.73 18.36 10.34
C ASP A 761 14.11 18.92 11.65
N PRO A 762 14.87 19.66 12.47
CA PRO A 762 14.34 20.30 13.68
C PRO A 762 13.27 21.38 13.44
N MET A 763 12.91 21.67 12.20
CA MET A 763 11.83 22.57 11.81
C MET A 763 10.63 21.82 11.22
N GLY A 764 10.70 20.49 11.10
CA GLY A 764 9.60 19.64 10.65
C GLY A 764 9.60 19.43 9.14
N PHE A 765 10.58 19.99 8.44
CA PHE A 765 10.71 19.81 7.00
C PHE A 765 11.43 18.51 6.69
N GLN A 766 10.96 17.80 5.67
CA GLN A 766 11.70 16.70 5.10
C GLN A 766 12.98 17.26 4.47
N THR A 767 14.11 16.79 4.96
CA THR A 767 15.44 17.11 4.46
C THR A 767 16.20 15.82 4.23
N TRP A 768 17.44 15.93 3.76
CA TRP A 768 18.34 14.78 3.65
C TRP A 768 19.47 14.87 4.64
N ARG A 769 19.96 13.70 5.07
CA ARG A 769 21.11 13.57 5.94
C ARG A 769 21.95 12.38 5.50
N PHE A 770 23.25 12.60 5.34
CA PHE A 770 24.17 11.49 5.11
C PHE A 770 24.29 10.61 6.36
N VAL A 771 24.31 9.29 6.14
CA VAL A 771 24.43 8.30 7.22
C VAL A 771 25.86 7.82 7.31
N GLY A 772 26.46 8.05 8.47
CA GLY A 772 27.86 7.74 8.71
C GLY A 772 28.82 8.58 7.84
N THR A 773 30.12 8.29 8.00
CA THR A 773 31.21 9.01 7.33
C THR A 773 31.75 8.30 6.09
N ARG A 774 31.26 7.09 5.78
CA ARG A 774 31.73 6.31 4.63
C ARG A 774 31.33 7.01 3.33
N ARG A 775 32.31 7.22 2.45
CA ARG A 775 32.17 7.71 1.08
C ARG A 775 32.96 6.79 0.17
N SER A 776 32.40 6.46 -0.99
CA SER A 776 33.08 5.67 -2.01
C SER A 776 33.38 6.55 -3.22
N GLU A 777 34.61 6.51 -3.72
CA GLU A 777 34.95 7.17 -4.98
C GLU A 777 34.51 6.31 -6.17
N VAL A 778 33.99 6.96 -7.21
CA VAL A 778 33.61 6.35 -8.47
C VAL A 778 34.16 7.15 -9.66
N GLY A 779 34.51 6.45 -10.73
CA GLY A 779 35.17 7.00 -11.91
C GLY A 779 34.25 7.65 -12.95
N PHE A 780 32.95 7.80 -12.67
CA PHE A 780 31.96 8.17 -13.69
C PHE A 780 31.94 9.67 -13.99
N THR A 781 31.87 10.02 -15.28
CA THR A 781 31.74 11.40 -15.76
C THR A 781 30.33 11.66 -16.28
N ASN A 782 29.84 12.90 -16.17
CA ASN A 782 28.58 13.29 -16.80
C ASN A 782 28.62 13.07 -18.34
N GLY A 783 27.44 12.86 -18.94
CA GLY A 783 27.24 12.62 -20.37
C GLY A 783 27.50 11.17 -20.83
N VAL A 784 27.93 10.28 -19.93
CA VAL A 784 28.19 8.86 -20.23
C VAL A 784 27.05 8.00 -19.67
N TRP A 785 26.60 7.03 -20.45
CA TRP A 785 25.66 6.00 -19.98
C TRP A 785 26.38 5.04 -19.04
N MET A 786 25.79 4.82 -17.87
CA MET A 786 26.25 3.86 -16.87
C MET A 786 25.17 2.84 -16.56
N LYS A 787 25.52 1.57 -16.43
CA LYS A 787 24.60 0.56 -15.91
C LYS A 787 24.58 0.65 -14.40
N PHE A 788 23.40 0.56 -13.81
CA PHE A 788 23.25 0.49 -12.36
C PHE A 788 22.37 -0.71 -11.96
N ALA A 789 22.62 -1.21 -10.76
CA ALA A 789 21.76 -2.18 -10.09
C ALA A 789 21.69 -1.86 -8.59
N LEU A 790 20.49 -1.56 -8.10
CA LEU A 790 20.17 -1.39 -6.70
C LEU A 790 19.51 -2.67 -6.18
N THR A 791 20.22 -3.44 -5.35
CA THR A 791 19.79 -4.77 -4.89
C THR A 791 19.49 -4.74 -3.39
N ARG A 792 18.33 -5.27 -2.99
CA ARG A 792 18.02 -5.56 -1.58
C ARG A 792 18.22 -7.04 -1.28
N ASP A 793 19.15 -7.33 -0.38
CA ASP A 793 19.51 -8.68 0.06
C ASP A 793 18.71 -9.15 1.29
N PRO A 794 18.74 -10.46 1.64
CA PRO A 794 17.97 -11.02 2.77
C PRO A 794 18.30 -10.47 4.17
N ASN A 795 19.45 -9.81 4.32
CA ASN A 795 19.88 -9.18 5.58
C ASN A 795 19.49 -7.69 5.62
N ASP A 796 18.59 -7.27 4.74
CA ASP A 796 18.10 -5.90 4.60
C ASP A 796 19.17 -4.89 4.27
N THR A 797 20.18 -5.37 3.56
CA THR A 797 21.21 -4.51 3.01
C THR A 797 20.82 -4.09 1.60
N LEU A 798 20.84 -2.78 1.36
CA LEU A 798 20.73 -2.16 0.05
C LEU A 798 22.12 -1.98 -0.56
N ARG A 799 22.36 -2.58 -1.71
CA ARG A 799 23.66 -2.56 -2.42
C ARG A 799 23.50 -1.88 -3.76
N LEU A 800 24.38 -0.93 -4.06
CA LEU A 800 24.46 -0.30 -5.37
C LEU A 800 25.69 -0.83 -6.11
N SER A 801 25.45 -1.33 -7.31
CA SER A 801 26.49 -1.66 -8.27
C SER A 801 26.40 -0.75 -9.49
N LEU A 802 27.55 -0.31 -10.00
CA LEU A 802 27.68 0.49 -11.21
C LEU A 802 28.64 -0.22 -12.17
N ASP A 803 28.21 -0.43 -13.42
CA ASP A 803 28.91 -1.25 -14.43
C ASP A 803 29.38 -2.63 -13.93
N GLY A 804 28.62 -3.21 -12.99
CA GLY A 804 28.87 -4.52 -12.40
C GLY A 804 29.78 -4.51 -11.16
N GLU A 805 30.35 -3.37 -10.79
CA GLU A 805 31.15 -3.22 -9.57
C GLU A 805 30.27 -2.74 -8.40
N GLU A 806 30.28 -3.43 -7.26
CA GLU A 806 29.64 -2.93 -6.03
C GLU A 806 30.39 -1.70 -5.51
N VAL A 807 29.71 -0.57 -5.47
CA VAL A 807 30.32 0.72 -5.10
C VAL A 807 29.89 1.19 -3.71
N SER A 808 28.72 0.78 -3.24
CA SER A 808 28.23 1.19 -1.92
C SER A 808 27.16 0.26 -1.35
N VAL A 809 27.05 0.29 -0.03
CA VAL A 809 26.25 -0.63 0.78
C VAL A 809 25.61 0.16 1.91
N ARG A 810 24.34 -0.13 2.20
CA ARG A 810 23.56 0.51 3.26
C ARG A 810 22.68 -0.52 3.95
N ASP A 811 22.72 -0.60 5.28
CA ASP A 811 21.77 -1.40 6.03
C ASP A 811 20.42 -0.68 6.17
N LEU A 812 19.34 -1.45 6.09
CA LEU A 812 17.97 -1.04 6.36
C LEU A 812 17.54 -1.69 7.68
N GLU A 813 16.84 -0.92 8.50
CA GLU A 813 16.39 -1.37 9.83
C GLU A 813 15.09 -2.19 9.76
N ASP A 814 14.38 -2.16 8.63
CA ASP A 814 13.04 -2.73 8.50
C ASP A 814 13.02 -3.94 7.56
N LYS A 815 12.90 -5.12 8.17
CA LYS A 815 13.37 -6.37 7.57
C LYS A 815 12.43 -7.03 6.57
N ASP A 816 11.16 -6.67 6.62
CA ASP A 816 10.13 -7.24 5.75
C ASP A 816 9.13 -6.16 5.26
N ALA A 817 9.48 -4.90 5.51
CA ALA A 817 8.93 -3.70 4.91
C ALA A 817 8.48 -3.87 3.43
N PRO A 818 7.17 -3.76 3.11
CA PRO A 818 6.76 -3.42 1.75
C PRO A 818 7.36 -2.07 1.39
N MET A 819 7.93 -1.96 0.19
CA MET A 819 8.64 -0.75 -0.21
C MET A 819 8.47 -0.49 -1.70
N ARG A 820 8.78 0.74 -2.10
CA ARG A 820 8.88 1.12 -3.51
C ARG A 820 10.32 1.47 -3.83
N ALA A 821 10.84 0.97 -4.94
CA ALA A 821 12.20 1.29 -5.38
C ALA A 821 12.16 2.38 -6.44
N GLY A 822 13.16 3.26 -6.44
CA GLY A 822 13.18 4.38 -7.37
C GLY A 822 14.47 5.17 -7.40
N LEU A 823 14.40 6.28 -8.12
CA LEU A 823 15.45 7.26 -8.31
C LEU A 823 14.94 8.63 -7.86
N VAL A 824 15.78 9.39 -7.17
CA VAL A 824 15.52 10.80 -6.86
C VAL A 824 16.57 11.64 -7.56
N PHE A 825 16.11 12.72 -8.19
CA PHE A 825 16.92 13.64 -8.97
C PHE A 825 16.98 14.99 -8.28
N TYR A 826 18.19 15.54 -8.14
CA TYR A 826 18.45 16.84 -7.56
C TYR A 826 19.21 17.72 -8.53
N GLY A 827 18.52 18.72 -9.10
CA GLY A 827 19.08 19.69 -10.02
C GLY A 827 19.58 19.10 -11.35
N GLY A 828 19.73 19.97 -12.35
CA GLY A 828 20.32 19.61 -13.63
C GLY A 828 19.43 18.69 -14.47
N SER A 829 20.04 17.88 -15.33
CA SER A 829 19.35 16.95 -16.21
C SER A 829 19.97 15.57 -16.21
N ALA A 830 19.12 14.56 -16.38
CA ALA A 830 19.51 13.16 -16.47
C ALA A 830 18.53 12.38 -17.35
N ARG A 831 18.97 11.21 -17.84
CA ARG A 831 18.15 10.29 -18.62
C ARG A 831 18.26 8.88 -18.07
N VAL A 832 17.16 8.14 -18.14
CA VAL A 832 17.08 6.74 -17.72
C VAL A 832 16.48 5.91 -18.85
N ARG A 833 17.03 4.72 -19.07
CA ARG A 833 16.48 3.74 -20.01
C ARG A 833 16.69 2.32 -19.53
N ASN A 834 16.04 1.36 -20.18
CA ASN A 834 16.13 -0.06 -19.84
C ASN A 834 15.81 -0.36 -18.37
N LEU A 835 14.95 0.48 -17.75
CA LEU A 835 14.62 0.40 -16.34
C LEU A 835 13.70 -0.79 -16.06
N ARG A 836 14.14 -1.69 -15.19
CA ARG A 836 13.36 -2.85 -14.76
C ARG A 836 13.57 -3.17 -13.29
N VAL A 837 12.55 -3.75 -12.67
CA VAL A 837 12.64 -4.39 -11.37
C VAL A 837 12.74 -5.89 -11.60
N VAL A 838 13.73 -6.53 -11.01
CA VAL A 838 13.80 -7.98 -10.94
C VAL A 838 13.41 -8.37 -9.53
N GLU A 839 12.21 -8.94 -9.37
CA GLU A 839 11.83 -9.55 -8.11
C GLU A 839 12.61 -10.85 -7.95
N LEU A 840 13.40 -10.91 -6.89
CA LEU A 840 14.17 -12.11 -6.56
C LEU A 840 13.26 -13.06 -5.81
N ASP A 841 13.55 -14.36 -5.89
CA ASP A 841 12.81 -15.39 -5.16
C ASP A 841 11.32 -15.49 -5.57
N ARG A 842 10.94 -14.94 -6.74
CA ARG A 842 9.57 -15.02 -7.28
C ARG A 842 9.52 -15.74 -8.62
N LEU A 843 8.52 -16.60 -8.76
CA LEU A 843 8.24 -17.34 -10.00
C LEU A 843 7.59 -16.45 -11.05
#